data_AF-A0A933Z7R1-F1
#
_entry.id   AF-A0A933Z7R1-F1
#
_cell.length_a   1.000
_cell.length_b   1.000
_cell.length_c   1.000
_cell.angle_alpha   90.00
_cell.angle_beta   90.00
_cell.angle_gamma   90.00
#
_symmetry.space_group_name_H-M   'P 1'
#
loop_
_entity.id
_entity.type
_entity.pdbx_description
1 polymer ?
#
loop_
_entity_poly.entity_id
_entity_poly.type
_entity_poly.pdbx_seq_one_letter_code
_entity_poly.pdbx_strand_id
1 'polypeptide(L)'
;MTSKPNGQYPWLPSLLGVLLLLLCSSGALADSGGGEKVVVQLRWLHQFQFAGYYAALENGYYREAGLDVTLVEGGPGRDPIEEVLSGRAQYGAASNEVLLARLRGKPVKVLAVIFQQSPSILLARKASGINTPQDMLGQRVMMMPGMGDAELLAMFMKEGVRLEKIHRLPTSFNIDDLITGKTDAINAYLTNEPYYLEKKGMAAAIIRPATYGINFYGDCLFTSEQEIKDNPERVKAFRRATLRGWQYAMDHPEEVIELILAKHAAKKTRDHLRFEAAAMRELLQPEMIQMGHMNPGRWRHMAETFADLGLVARDFKLEGLTYDPEAKIDLAPFLWVGVAALAVLLFVGSLAVFLARFNLRLRKEVEDRARAERRFATMAANVPGVIIQLRVDEGGGREYTYLSPRCQEFFGVGPEEVIREKRLLNWHPEDRERINRQIANSFATRTSHNLVGRILLPGGQEKWVNLTAAPNPQPDGQLFYDGFILDITQRKLAELEYLASERKIKAMSQAVEDALVMLDSAGRVVFFNPAAERLFGYTASEAMGLDFHGMATPPQYREKAREGLRRFAQTGQGPVLGTTTEIEALDRQGRAFPVEVTLSSFQMDHEWFAVGTVRDISERKRAEAALAKNQQMLQRILDSSPLGVAISSEGLIVLANPRYGELVNARLGDPARQIYVDPQDRERMVRALEQAEVAPEMEVRMRGPRGEVRDILATFMKTEFEGKPGILGWLMDISERKRVQEEVRQHVEDLERFNRLTLGREERMIELKEEINGLLEKMGQGQKYRIVGQPEMQ
;
A
#
# COMPACT_ATOMS: atom_id res chain seq x y z
N MET A 1 22.47 -34.54 -49.89
CA MET A 1 22.36 -35.68 -48.95
C MET A 1 23.03 -35.26 -47.65
N THR A 2 22.27 -34.67 -46.72
CA THR A 2 21.77 -35.29 -45.45
C THR A 2 22.92 -35.57 -44.47
N SER A 3 23.01 -35.00 -43.26
CA SER A 3 21.98 -34.84 -42.23
C SER A 3 22.37 -33.82 -41.13
N LYS A 4 21.39 -33.08 -40.59
CA LYS A 4 21.45 -32.35 -39.29
C LYS A 4 21.61 -33.34 -38.11
N PRO A 5 22.03 -32.90 -36.89
CA PRO A 5 21.08 -32.38 -35.89
C PRO A 5 21.63 -31.21 -35.02
N ASN A 6 20.80 -30.18 -34.76
CA ASN A 6 20.16 -29.82 -33.48
C ASN A 6 20.96 -28.84 -32.60
N GLY A 7 20.44 -27.61 -32.54
CA GLY A 7 20.74 -26.65 -31.48
C GLY A 7 19.89 -26.92 -30.24
N GLN A 8 20.51 -26.79 -29.07
CA GLN A 8 19.84 -26.66 -27.78
C GLN A 8 20.28 -25.35 -27.13
N TYR A 9 19.31 -24.47 -26.90
CA TYR A 9 19.46 -23.24 -26.11
C TYR A 9 19.37 -23.60 -24.61
N PRO A 10 20.34 -23.22 -23.75
CA PRO A 10 20.43 -23.70 -22.37
C PRO A 10 19.60 -22.90 -21.33
N TRP A 11 18.54 -22.19 -21.73
CA TRP A 11 17.76 -21.34 -20.80
C TRP A 11 16.27 -21.70 -20.67
N LEU A 12 15.81 -22.80 -21.28
CA LEU A 12 14.43 -23.28 -21.13
C LEU A 12 14.09 -24.16 -19.89
N PRO A 13 15.02 -24.75 -19.11
CA PRO A 13 14.60 -25.54 -17.93
C PRO A 13 14.19 -24.70 -16.71
N SER A 14 14.58 -23.42 -16.66
CA SER A 14 14.44 -22.58 -15.46
C SER A 14 13.03 -22.00 -15.26
N LEU A 15 12.17 -22.02 -16.28
CA LEU A 15 10.80 -21.51 -16.21
C LEU A 15 9.75 -22.60 -15.96
N LEU A 16 10.03 -23.86 -16.28
CA LEU A 16 9.15 -25.00 -15.96
C LEU A 16 9.31 -25.49 -14.51
N GLY A 17 10.49 -25.32 -13.91
CA GLY A 17 10.73 -25.67 -12.51
C GLY A 17 9.96 -24.78 -11.52
N VAL A 18 9.70 -23.52 -11.87
CA VAL A 18 8.94 -22.57 -11.03
C VAL A 18 7.44 -22.81 -11.12
N LEU A 19 6.92 -23.28 -12.26
CA LEU A 19 5.49 -23.61 -12.41
C LEU A 19 5.12 -24.95 -11.76
N LEU A 20 6.04 -25.93 -11.70
CA LEU A 20 5.80 -27.22 -11.04
C LEU A 20 5.93 -27.17 -9.51
N LEU A 21 6.65 -26.21 -8.95
CA LEU A 21 6.70 -25.97 -7.50
C LEU A 21 5.45 -25.25 -6.95
N LEU A 22 4.67 -24.60 -7.82
CA LEU A 22 3.40 -23.94 -7.46
C LEU A 22 2.16 -24.85 -7.59
N LEU A 23 2.30 -26.05 -8.15
CA LEU A 23 1.20 -27.01 -8.34
C LEU A 23 1.23 -28.21 -7.37
N CYS A 24 2.25 -28.33 -6.51
CA CYS A 24 2.38 -29.41 -5.52
C CYS A 24 2.04 -29.00 -4.08
N SER A 25 1.55 -27.78 -3.83
CA SER A 25 1.21 -27.28 -2.48
C SER A 25 -0.30 -27.21 -2.19
N SER A 26 -1.15 -27.79 -3.03
CA SER A 26 -2.62 -27.79 -2.88
C SER A 26 -3.21 -29.20 -2.82
N GLY A 27 -2.58 -30.10 -2.07
CA GLY A 27 -3.01 -31.50 -1.95
C GLY A 27 -2.50 -32.20 -0.70
N ALA A 28 -2.68 -31.60 0.48
CA ALA A 28 -2.51 -32.28 1.76
C ALA A 28 -3.30 -31.58 2.89
N LEU A 29 -4.62 -31.47 2.73
CA LEU A 29 -5.52 -31.47 3.90
C LEU A 29 -6.20 -32.83 3.89
N ALA A 30 -5.40 -33.84 4.21
CA ALA A 30 -5.91 -35.11 4.67
C ALA A 30 -6.33 -34.91 6.12
N ASP A 31 -7.61 -35.15 6.34
CA ASP A 31 -8.27 -35.37 7.61
C ASP A 31 -7.41 -36.24 8.54
N SER A 32 -6.70 -35.60 9.49
CA SER A 32 -6.15 -36.26 10.66
C SER A 32 -7.01 -35.86 11.85
N GLY A 33 -7.95 -36.73 12.22
CA GLY A 33 -8.86 -36.56 13.36
C GLY A 33 -8.21 -36.53 14.75
N GLY A 34 -7.01 -35.98 14.88
CA GLY A 34 -6.36 -35.66 16.15
C GLY A 34 -5.87 -34.21 16.11
N GLY A 35 -6.51 -33.33 16.89
CA GLY A 35 -6.09 -31.94 17.03
C GLY A 35 -4.66 -31.83 17.55
N GLU A 36 -4.01 -30.71 17.28
CA GLU A 36 -2.65 -30.45 17.73
C GLU A 36 -2.62 -30.37 19.27
N LYS A 37 -1.74 -31.16 19.90
CA LYS A 37 -1.68 -31.27 21.36
C LYS A 37 -1.10 -30.01 21.98
N VAL A 38 -1.88 -29.38 22.86
CA VAL A 38 -1.51 -28.14 23.55
C VAL A 38 -1.71 -28.31 25.04
N VAL A 39 -0.68 -27.99 25.82
CA VAL A 39 -0.74 -28.03 27.29
C VAL A 39 -0.84 -26.60 27.83
N VAL A 40 -1.81 -26.39 28.73
CA VAL A 40 -2.00 -25.14 29.46
C VAL A 40 -1.69 -25.36 30.93
N GLN A 41 -0.68 -24.68 31.44
CA GLN A 41 -0.33 -24.71 32.85
C GLN A 41 -1.15 -23.68 33.61
N LEU A 42 -2.07 -24.16 34.45
CA LEU A 42 -2.84 -23.30 35.36
C LEU A 42 -1.98 -22.85 36.54
N ARG A 43 -2.34 -21.70 37.13
CA ARG A 43 -1.65 -21.15 38.30
C ARG A 43 -1.91 -21.94 39.58
N TRP A 44 -3.10 -22.53 39.69
CA TRP A 44 -3.59 -23.16 40.91
C TRP A 44 -4.42 -24.41 40.60
N LEU A 45 -5.08 -24.95 41.63
CA LEU A 45 -6.00 -26.09 41.53
C LEU A 45 -7.30 -25.73 40.82
N HIS A 46 -8.03 -26.74 40.34
CA HIS A 46 -9.29 -26.53 39.63
C HIS A 46 -10.34 -25.78 40.46
N GLN A 47 -10.71 -24.57 39.99
CA GLN A 47 -11.74 -23.71 40.57
C GLN A 47 -12.33 -22.75 39.52
N PHE A 48 -13.32 -21.92 39.88
CA PHE A 48 -14.00 -21.03 38.93
C PHE A 48 -13.06 -19.96 38.33
N GLN A 49 -11.94 -19.65 38.99
CA GLN A 49 -10.83 -18.84 38.42
C GLN A 49 -10.36 -19.29 37.03
N PHE A 50 -10.59 -20.55 36.64
CA PHE A 50 -10.21 -21.07 35.32
C PHE A 50 -11.42 -21.42 34.44
N ALA A 51 -12.61 -20.92 34.78
CA ALA A 51 -13.89 -21.20 34.13
C ALA A 51 -13.84 -21.03 32.60
N GLY A 52 -13.17 -19.98 32.10
CA GLY A 52 -13.06 -19.76 30.66
C GLY A 52 -12.29 -20.85 29.92
N TYR A 53 -11.27 -21.47 30.56
CA TYR A 53 -10.53 -22.58 29.98
C TYR A 53 -11.39 -23.85 29.90
N TYR A 54 -12.18 -24.12 30.93
CA TYR A 54 -13.10 -25.26 30.95
C TYR A 54 -14.22 -25.09 29.92
N ALA A 55 -14.84 -23.91 29.88
CA ALA A 55 -15.87 -23.59 28.89
C ALA A 55 -15.33 -23.74 27.46
N ALA A 56 -14.11 -23.25 27.17
CA ALA A 56 -13.49 -23.43 25.85
C ALA A 56 -13.21 -24.89 25.49
N LEU A 57 -12.82 -25.71 26.47
CA LEU A 57 -12.56 -27.14 26.27
C LEU A 57 -13.86 -27.91 25.99
N GLU A 58 -14.84 -27.71 26.86
CA GLU A 58 -16.06 -28.53 26.90
C GLU A 58 -17.08 -28.12 25.83
N ASN A 59 -17.19 -26.82 25.54
CA ASN A 59 -17.99 -26.34 24.41
C ASN A 59 -17.32 -26.60 23.05
N GLY A 60 -16.12 -27.19 23.04
CA GLY A 60 -15.42 -27.59 21.82
C GLY A 60 -14.75 -26.44 21.07
N TYR A 61 -14.61 -25.24 21.64
CA TYR A 61 -13.97 -24.12 20.97
C TYR A 61 -12.50 -24.39 20.63
N TYR A 62 -11.78 -25.17 21.46
CA TYR A 62 -10.44 -25.64 21.11
C TYR A 62 -10.47 -26.66 19.96
N ARG A 63 -11.44 -27.58 19.95
CA ARG A 63 -11.60 -28.57 18.87
C ARG A 63 -11.96 -27.91 17.53
N GLU A 64 -12.85 -26.91 17.54
CA GLU A 64 -13.16 -26.06 16.38
C GLU A 64 -11.91 -25.34 15.84
N ALA A 65 -10.97 -25.00 16.74
CA ALA A 65 -9.70 -24.39 16.40
C ALA A 65 -8.61 -25.42 15.97
N GLY A 66 -8.94 -26.71 15.92
CA GLY A 66 -8.00 -27.78 15.58
C GLY A 66 -7.03 -28.16 16.70
N LEU A 67 -7.33 -27.80 17.94
CA LEU A 67 -6.44 -27.97 19.11
C LEU A 67 -7.00 -29.02 20.08
N ASP A 68 -6.13 -29.93 20.51
CA ASP A 68 -6.37 -30.88 21.59
C ASP A 68 -5.72 -30.36 22.89
N VAL A 69 -6.50 -29.64 23.69
CA VAL A 69 -6.01 -28.91 24.86
C VAL A 69 -6.09 -29.74 26.13
N THR A 70 -4.95 -29.87 26.83
CA THR A 70 -4.86 -30.45 28.17
C THR A 70 -4.61 -29.34 29.20
N LEU A 71 -5.47 -29.25 30.20
CA LEU A 71 -5.30 -28.32 31.33
C LEU A 71 -4.58 -29.05 32.46
N VAL A 72 -3.49 -28.46 32.96
CA VAL A 72 -2.67 -29.03 34.04
C VAL A 72 -2.75 -28.13 35.26
N GLU A 73 -3.09 -28.71 36.42
CA GLU A 73 -3.15 -27.97 37.68
C GLU A 73 -1.78 -27.39 38.08
N GLY A 74 -1.83 -26.19 38.65
CA GLY A 74 -0.70 -25.57 39.34
C GLY A 74 -0.68 -25.93 40.82
N GLY A 75 0.03 -25.14 41.61
CA GLY A 75 0.11 -25.32 43.06
C GLY A 75 1.50 -25.04 43.62
N PRO A 76 1.69 -25.24 44.94
CA PRO A 76 2.97 -25.02 45.58
C PRO A 76 4.10 -25.81 44.91
N GLY A 77 5.17 -25.12 44.50
CA GLY A 77 6.34 -25.73 43.86
C GLY A 77 6.25 -25.89 42.34
N ARG A 78 5.15 -25.48 41.70
CA ARG A 78 4.99 -25.54 40.24
C ARG A 78 4.73 -24.15 39.66
N ASP A 79 5.79 -23.50 39.18
CA ASP A 79 5.70 -22.15 38.59
C ASP A 79 5.25 -22.21 37.12
N PRO A 80 4.09 -21.63 36.75
CA PRO A 80 3.62 -21.61 35.37
C PRO A 80 4.60 -21.01 34.38
N ILE A 81 5.39 -20.01 34.80
CA ILE A 81 6.35 -19.33 33.92
C ILE A 81 7.48 -20.29 33.53
N GLU A 82 7.98 -21.08 34.48
CA GLU A 82 9.04 -22.08 34.23
C GLU A 82 8.53 -23.26 33.39
N GLU A 83 7.28 -23.71 33.60
CA GLU A 83 6.67 -24.77 32.79
C GLU A 83 6.53 -24.35 31.32
N VAL A 84 6.16 -23.09 31.06
CA VAL A 84 6.06 -22.55 29.70
C VAL A 84 7.45 -22.34 29.06
N LEU A 85 8.39 -21.75 29.79
CA LEU A 85 9.74 -21.48 29.26
C LEU A 85 10.56 -22.74 29.03
N SER A 86 10.32 -23.80 29.81
CA SER A 86 10.94 -25.12 29.60
C SER A 86 10.30 -25.94 28.48
N GLY A 87 9.19 -25.47 27.89
CA GLY A 87 8.45 -26.16 26.83
C GLY A 87 7.57 -27.33 27.30
N ARG A 88 7.43 -27.55 28.62
CA ARG A 88 6.50 -28.55 29.17
C ARG A 88 5.03 -28.13 29.01
N ALA A 89 4.78 -26.83 28.95
CA ALA A 89 3.50 -26.26 28.55
C ALA A 89 3.70 -25.24 27.42
N GLN A 90 2.73 -25.10 26.52
CA GLN A 90 2.76 -24.08 25.46
C GLN A 90 2.17 -22.75 25.95
N TYR A 91 1.20 -22.81 26.86
CA TYR A 91 0.51 -21.64 27.40
C TYR A 91 0.42 -21.72 28.91
N GLY A 92 0.33 -20.57 29.56
CA GLY A 92 0.19 -20.49 31.01
C GLY A 92 -0.80 -19.42 31.46
N ALA A 93 -1.36 -19.63 32.65
CA ALA A 93 -2.05 -18.60 33.40
C ALA A 93 -1.17 -18.15 34.56
N ALA A 94 -0.86 -16.86 34.65
CA ALA A 94 -0.07 -16.28 35.74
C ALA A 94 -0.49 -14.82 35.98
N SER A 95 -0.21 -14.25 37.16
CA SER A 95 -0.65 -12.88 37.47
C SER A 95 0.40 -11.86 37.01
N ASN A 96 0.63 -10.81 37.79
CA ASN A 96 1.62 -9.77 37.53
C ASN A 96 3.08 -10.30 37.48
N GLU A 97 3.36 -11.55 37.85
CA GLU A 97 4.70 -12.12 37.77
C GLU A 97 5.21 -12.25 36.34
N VAL A 98 4.32 -12.31 35.34
CA VAL A 98 4.71 -12.33 33.92
C VAL A 98 5.43 -11.05 33.54
N LEU A 99 4.95 -9.90 34.05
CA LEU A 99 5.63 -8.62 33.87
C LEU A 99 7.01 -8.64 34.54
N LEU A 100 7.09 -9.09 35.79
CA LEU A 100 8.36 -9.15 36.51
C LEU A 100 9.37 -10.09 35.82
N ALA A 101 8.90 -11.23 35.31
CA ALA A 101 9.70 -12.15 34.51
C ALA A 101 10.25 -11.47 33.24
N ARG A 102 9.41 -10.70 32.54
CA ARG A 102 9.84 -9.93 31.36
C ARG A 102 10.88 -8.87 31.70
N LEU A 103 10.66 -8.10 32.77
CA LEU A 103 11.58 -7.06 33.21
C LEU A 103 12.96 -7.63 33.63
N ARG A 104 13.01 -8.92 33.99
CA ARG A 104 14.24 -9.67 34.27
C ARG A 104 14.83 -10.37 33.04
N GLY A 105 14.34 -10.07 31.85
CA GLY A 105 14.86 -10.58 30.58
C GLY A 105 14.32 -11.96 30.16
N LYS A 106 13.31 -12.52 30.84
CA LYS A 106 12.69 -13.77 30.38
C LYS A 106 11.86 -13.52 29.11
N PRO A 107 11.90 -14.42 28.10
CA PRO A 107 11.24 -14.24 26.82
C PRO A 107 9.76 -14.66 26.87
N VAL A 108 8.99 -14.03 27.77
CA VAL A 108 7.54 -14.25 27.92
C VAL A 108 6.73 -13.13 27.25
N LYS A 109 5.54 -13.49 26.77
CA LYS A 109 4.63 -12.57 26.08
C LYS A 109 3.19 -12.79 26.53
N VAL A 110 2.52 -11.72 26.94
CA VAL A 110 1.13 -11.74 27.42
C VAL A 110 0.19 -11.72 26.21
N LEU A 111 -0.67 -12.73 26.14
CA LEU A 111 -1.68 -12.89 25.08
C LEU A 111 -2.97 -12.14 25.41
N ALA A 112 -3.38 -12.17 26.67
CA ALA A 112 -4.61 -11.54 27.13
C ALA A 112 -4.56 -11.34 28.65
N VAL A 113 -5.21 -10.28 29.13
CA VAL A 113 -5.49 -10.08 30.56
C VAL A 113 -6.91 -10.54 30.85
N ILE A 114 -7.07 -11.46 31.80
CA ILE A 114 -8.39 -11.92 32.24
C ILE A 114 -8.92 -10.99 33.34
N PHE A 115 -8.14 -10.75 34.41
CA PHE A 115 -8.58 -9.83 35.47
C PHE A 115 -8.04 -8.42 35.26
N GLN A 116 -8.96 -7.48 35.03
CA GLN A 116 -8.64 -6.06 34.90
C GLN A 116 -8.17 -5.46 36.24
N GLN A 117 -8.43 -6.12 37.37
CA GLN A 117 -7.83 -5.79 38.67
C GLN A 117 -7.32 -7.06 39.35
N SER A 118 -6.17 -6.96 40.02
CA SER A 118 -5.63 -8.08 40.77
C SER A 118 -6.60 -8.55 41.87
N PRO A 119 -6.81 -9.87 42.02
CA PRO A 119 -7.63 -10.45 43.06
C PRO A 119 -6.90 -10.48 44.40
N SER A 120 -5.60 -10.20 44.44
CA SER A 120 -4.78 -10.33 45.63
C SER A 120 -5.15 -9.30 46.69
N ILE A 121 -5.32 -9.78 47.91
CA ILE A 121 -5.69 -9.02 49.09
C ILE A 121 -4.89 -9.49 50.29
N LEU A 122 -4.87 -8.65 51.31
CA LEU A 122 -4.47 -9.05 52.64
C LEU A 122 -5.72 -9.18 53.51
N LEU A 123 -5.88 -10.36 54.12
CA LEU A 123 -7.07 -10.72 54.86
C LEU A 123 -6.76 -10.84 56.35
N ALA A 124 -7.52 -10.13 57.17
CA ALA A 124 -7.47 -10.21 58.62
C ALA A 124 -8.87 -10.45 59.20
N ARG A 125 -8.96 -10.85 60.47
CA ARG A 125 -10.24 -10.92 61.18
C ARG A 125 -10.65 -9.50 61.58
N LYS A 126 -11.89 -9.07 61.33
CA LYS A 126 -12.33 -7.72 61.74
C LYS A 126 -12.18 -7.49 63.25
N ALA A 127 -12.32 -8.55 64.05
CA ALA A 127 -12.12 -8.53 65.50
C ALA A 127 -10.67 -8.30 65.95
N SER A 128 -9.65 -8.46 65.09
CA SER A 128 -8.25 -8.18 65.47
C SER A 128 -7.91 -6.69 65.44
N GLY A 129 -8.84 -5.82 64.98
CA GLY A 129 -8.61 -4.38 64.86
C GLY A 129 -7.75 -3.97 63.67
N ILE A 130 -7.31 -4.93 62.85
CA ILE A 130 -6.44 -4.71 61.71
C ILE A 130 -7.29 -4.31 60.49
N ASN A 131 -7.19 -3.07 60.02
CA ASN A 131 -7.99 -2.55 58.91
C ASN A 131 -7.16 -1.87 57.81
N THR A 132 -5.91 -1.52 58.10
CA THR A 132 -5.01 -0.81 57.19
C THR A 132 -3.65 -1.49 57.09
N PRO A 133 -2.85 -1.21 56.04
CA PRO A 133 -1.47 -1.71 55.94
C PRO A 133 -0.59 -1.30 57.13
N GLN A 134 -0.83 -0.14 57.73
CA GLN A 134 -0.08 0.39 58.87
C GLN A 134 -0.28 -0.44 60.14
N ASP A 135 -1.45 -1.06 60.30
CA ASP A 135 -1.78 -1.92 61.45
C ASP A 135 -0.96 -3.23 61.47
N MET A 136 -0.25 -3.54 60.37
CA MET A 136 0.59 -4.75 60.25
C MET A 136 1.93 -4.66 60.99
N LEU A 137 2.27 -3.48 61.54
CA LEU A 137 3.50 -3.29 62.29
C LEU A 137 3.51 -4.18 63.54
N GLY A 138 4.51 -5.06 63.63
CA GLY A 138 4.66 -6.05 64.72
C GLY A 138 3.72 -7.26 64.62
N GLN A 139 2.82 -7.30 63.66
CA GLN A 139 1.87 -8.40 63.47
C GLN A 139 2.50 -9.56 62.69
N ARG A 140 1.98 -10.78 62.91
CA ARG A 140 2.34 -11.95 62.12
C ARG A 140 1.53 -11.95 60.84
N VAL A 141 2.24 -11.83 59.72
CA VAL A 141 1.62 -11.74 58.40
C VAL A 141 2.13 -12.86 57.52
N MET A 142 1.24 -13.78 57.17
CA MET A 142 1.55 -14.87 56.24
C MET A 142 1.56 -14.34 54.80
N MET A 143 2.67 -14.55 54.10
CA MET A 143 2.89 -14.11 52.72
C MET A 143 3.63 -15.18 51.91
N MET A 144 3.49 -15.12 50.59
CA MET A 144 4.29 -15.89 49.66
C MET A 144 5.77 -15.52 49.78
N PRO A 145 6.68 -16.50 49.72
CA PRO A 145 8.11 -16.22 49.72
C PRO A 145 8.55 -15.49 48.44
N GLY A 146 9.65 -14.73 48.55
CA GLY A 146 10.23 -14.02 47.42
C GLY A 146 9.33 -12.89 46.91
N MET A 147 9.00 -12.94 45.60
CA MET A 147 8.20 -11.92 44.91
C MET A 147 6.78 -12.41 44.57
N GLY A 148 6.32 -13.53 45.14
CA GLY A 148 4.97 -14.06 44.86
C GLY A 148 3.84 -13.10 45.25
N ASP A 149 4.09 -12.22 46.22
CA ASP A 149 3.17 -11.17 46.66
C ASP A 149 3.73 -9.76 46.35
N ALA A 150 4.39 -9.57 45.20
CA ALA A 150 5.05 -8.32 44.85
C ALA A 150 4.14 -7.08 44.96
N GLU A 151 2.84 -7.23 44.70
CA GLU A 151 1.86 -6.16 44.84
C GLU A 151 1.49 -5.82 46.30
N LEU A 152 1.45 -6.81 47.20
CA LEU A 152 1.25 -6.57 48.64
C LEU A 152 2.49 -5.88 49.21
N LEU A 153 3.69 -6.31 48.78
CA LEU A 153 4.94 -5.64 49.13
C LEU A 153 4.97 -4.20 48.61
N ALA A 154 4.52 -3.98 47.36
CA ALA A 154 4.40 -2.66 46.79
C ALA A 154 3.45 -1.74 47.58
N MET A 155 2.31 -2.28 48.02
CA MET A 155 1.38 -1.56 48.88
C MET A 155 2.04 -1.14 50.20
N PHE A 156 2.72 -2.06 50.90
CA PHE A 156 3.42 -1.73 52.15
C PHE A 156 4.46 -0.63 51.95
N MET A 157 5.29 -0.75 50.91
CA MET A 157 6.35 0.21 50.64
C MET A 157 5.78 1.58 50.28
N LYS A 158 4.73 1.63 49.47
CA LYS A 158 4.06 2.88 49.08
C LYS A 158 3.41 3.58 50.29
N GLU A 159 2.85 2.81 51.21
CA GLU A 159 2.25 3.29 52.45
C GLU A 159 3.28 3.56 53.57
N GLY A 160 4.58 3.48 53.27
CA GLY A 160 5.65 3.76 54.23
C GLY A 160 5.86 2.69 55.31
N VAL A 161 5.26 1.51 55.14
CA VAL A 161 5.41 0.37 56.05
C VAL A 161 6.70 -0.36 55.74
N ARG A 162 7.66 -0.24 56.67
CA ARG A 162 8.96 -0.93 56.59
C ARG A 162 8.78 -2.44 56.77
N LEU A 163 9.15 -3.22 55.76
CA LEU A 163 8.96 -4.68 55.72
C LEU A 163 9.69 -5.40 56.84
N GLU A 164 10.76 -4.82 57.40
CA GLU A 164 11.53 -5.38 58.53
C GLU A 164 10.76 -5.29 59.86
N LYS A 165 9.74 -4.44 59.93
CA LYS A 165 8.88 -4.27 61.12
C LYS A 165 7.64 -5.15 61.09
N ILE A 166 7.44 -5.92 60.02
CA ILE A 166 6.36 -6.90 59.90
C ILE A 166 6.95 -8.28 60.18
N HIS A 167 6.30 -9.08 61.03
CA HIS A 167 6.72 -10.48 61.24
C HIS A 167 6.20 -11.35 60.10
N ARG A 168 6.93 -11.35 58.98
CA ARG A 168 6.56 -12.12 57.79
C ARG A 168 6.76 -13.62 58.02
N LEU A 169 5.67 -14.38 57.88
CA LEU A 169 5.65 -15.83 57.93
C LEU A 169 5.47 -16.39 56.51
N PRO A 170 6.09 -17.53 56.15
CA PRO A 170 5.72 -18.24 54.93
C PRO A 170 4.25 -18.64 55.00
N THR A 171 3.52 -18.40 53.91
CA THR A 171 2.10 -18.81 53.84
C THR A 171 1.94 -20.33 53.91
N SER A 172 0.98 -20.78 54.70
CA SER A 172 0.62 -22.20 54.81
C SER A 172 -0.45 -22.62 53.79
N PHE A 173 -0.99 -21.67 53.04
CA PHE A 173 -2.17 -21.83 52.17
C PHE A 173 -3.43 -22.31 52.89
N ASN A 174 -3.44 -22.30 54.24
CA ASN A 174 -4.57 -22.74 55.04
C ASN A 174 -5.20 -21.58 55.79
N ILE A 175 -6.43 -21.24 55.42
CA ILE A 175 -7.20 -20.16 56.04
C ILE A 175 -7.50 -20.41 57.53
N ASP A 176 -7.50 -21.66 57.98
CA ASP A 176 -7.70 -22.00 59.39
C ASP A 176 -6.61 -21.42 60.30
N ASP A 177 -5.42 -21.11 59.77
CA ASP A 177 -4.36 -20.48 60.56
C ASP A 177 -4.71 -19.02 60.91
N LEU A 178 -5.49 -18.33 60.10
CA LEU A 178 -6.07 -17.02 60.44
C LEU A 178 -7.22 -17.18 61.43
N ILE A 179 -8.09 -18.17 61.23
CA ILE A 179 -9.26 -18.44 62.08
C ILE A 179 -8.84 -18.78 63.51
N THR A 180 -7.83 -19.65 63.66
CA THR A 180 -7.28 -20.10 64.94
C THR A 180 -6.33 -19.10 65.58
N GLY A 181 -5.93 -18.04 64.88
CA GLY A 181 -5.04 -17.00 65.39
C GLY A 181 -3.55 -17.38 65.41
N LYS A 182 -3.12 -18.34 64.58
CA LYS A 182 -1.69 -18.62 64.35
C LYS A 182 -1.00 -17.53 63.53
N THR A 183 -1.77 -16.80 62.72
CA THR A 183 -1.36 -15.58 62.03
C THR A 183 -2.40 -14.48 62.27
N ASP A 184 -1.99 -13.23 62.18
CA ASP A 184 -2.86 -12.07 62.42
C ASP A 184 -3.46 -11.55 61.09
N ALA A 185 -2.72 -11.71 59.99
CA ALA A 185 -3.19 -11.53 58.62
C ALA A 185 -2.58 -12.59 57.67
N ILE A 186 -3.23 -12.84 56.54
CA ILE A 186 -2.78 -13.79 55.52
C ILE A 186 -3.01 -13.23 54.11
N ASN A 187 -2.06 -13.47 53.20
CA ASN A 187 -2.26 -13.21 51.78
C ASN A 187 -3.38 -14.11 51.23
N ALA A 188 -4.30 -13.53 50.48
CA ALA A 188 -5.52 -14.19 50.04
C ALA A 188 -5.99 -13.62 48.71
N TYR A 189 -6.92 -14.30 48.05
CA TYR A 189 -7.63 -13.82 46.88
C TYR A 189 -9.05 -13.43 47.27
N LEU A 190 -9.47 -12.25 46.83
CA LEU A 190 -10.81 -11.71 47.04
C LEU A 190 -11.91 -12.69 46.61
N THR A 191 -11.61 -13.49 45.59
CA THR A 191 -12.53 -14.45 44.99
C THR A 191 -12.70 -15.73 45.82
N ASN A 192 -11.84 -16.02 46.81
CA ASN A 192 -11.79 -17.34 47.46
C ASN A 192 -11.84 -17.28 49.00
N GLU A 193 -10.78 -16.82 49.66
CA GLU A 193 -10.64 -16.94 51.12
C GLU A 193 -11.73 -16.24 51.95
N PRO A 194 -12.26 -15.05 51.56
CA PRO A 194 -13.32 -14.39 52.32
C PRO A 194 -14.56 -15.26 52.54
N TYR A 195 -14.92 -16.12 51.56
CA TYR A 195 -16.06 -17.02 51.67
C TYR A 195 -15.95 -17.98 52.87
N TYR A 196 -14.76 -18.50 53.14
CA TYR A 196 -14.55 -19.42 54.27
C TYR A 196 -14.76 -18.73 55.62
N LEU A 197 -14.35 -17.47 55.75
CA LEU A 197 -14.57 -16.68 56.97
C LEU A 197 -16.06 -16.38 57.16
N GLU A 198 -16.74 -15.98 56.09
CA GLU A 198 -18.19 -15.71 56.12
C GLU A 198 -18.99 -16.95 56.50
N LYS A 199 -18.66 -18.12 55.94
CA LYS A 199 -19.31 -19.39 56.31
C LYS A 199 -19.07 -19.82 57.75
N LYS A 200 -17.99 -19.33 58.38
CA LYS A 200 -17.71 -19.51 59.81
C LYS A 200 -18.33 -18.41 60.69
N GLY A 201 -19.10 -17.49 60.10
CA GLY A 201 -19.73 -16.37 60.81
C GLY A 201 -18.73 -15.32 61.29
N MET A 202 -17.53 -15.26 60.70
CA MET A 202 -16.49 -14.31 61.06
C MET A 202 -16.43 -13.18 60.04
N ALA A 203 -16.51 -11.93 60.53
CA ALA A 203 -16.31 -10.77 59.68
C ALA A 203 -14.83 -10.64 59.27
N ALA A 204 -14.59 -10.47 57.98
CA ALA A 204 -13.27 -10.24 57.41
C ALA A 204 -12.96 -8.73 57.30
N ALA A 205 -11.71 -8.36 57.55
CA ALA A 205 -11.14 -7.10 57.13
C ALA A 205 -10.32 -7.36 55.86
N ILE A 206 -10.74 -6.75 54.74
CA ILE A 206 -10.16 -6.95 53.42
C ILE A 206 -9.36 -5.70 53.05
N ILE A 207 -8.04 -5.85 52.93
CA ILE A 207 -7.13 -4.77 52.57
C ILE A 207 -6.66 -5.00 51.14
N ARG A 208 -7.09 -4.13 50.21
CA ARG A 208 -6.84 -4.27 48.77
C ARG A 208 -5.72 -3.33 48.32
N PRO A 209 -4.65 -3.81 47.66
CA PRO A 209 -3.61 -2.95 47.09
C PRO A 209 -4.14 -1.86 46.14
N ALA A 210 -5.21 -2.17 45.40
CA ALA A 210 -5.86 -1.23 44.49
C ALA A 210 -6.35 0.06 45.20
N THR A 211 -6.84 -0.04 46.44
CA THR A 211 -7.31 1.10 47.24
C THR A 211 -6.16 2.04 47.65
N TYR A 212 -4.93 1.53 47.66
CA TYR A 212 -3.70 2.28 47.95
C TYR A 212 -2.94 2.65 46.65
N GLY A 213 -3.63 2.57 45.50
CA GLY A 213 -3.11 2.94 44.20
C GLY A 213 -2.03 1.99 43.65
N ILE A 214 -2.05 0.72 44.05
CA ILE A 214 -1.33 -0.36 43.38
C ILE A 214 -2.35 -1.08 42.48
N ASN A 215 -2.54 -0.54 41.27
CA ASN A 215 -3.59 -1.00 40.36
C ASN A 215 -3.07 -1.95 39.27
N PHE A 216 -2.69 -3.16 39.66
CA PHE A 216 -2.11 -4.16 38.76
C PHE A 216 -3.19 -5.01 38.09
N TYR A 217 -2.86 -5.54 36.90
CA TYR A 217 -3.63 -6.63 36.30
C TYR A 217 -3.48 -7.91 37.12
N GLY A 218 -4.52 -8.73 37.13
CA GLY A 218 -4.49 -10.10 37.63
C GLY A 218 -4.68 -11.09 36.48
N ASP A 219 -4.28 -12.35 36.70
CA ASP A 219 -4.50 -13.49 35.79
C ASP A 219 -4.40 -13.15 34.30
N CYS A 220 -3.18 -13.21 33.81
CA CYS A 220 -2.80 -13.06 32.43
C CYS A 220 -2.66 -14.44 31.78
N LEU A 221 -3.25 -14.58 30.59
CA LEU A 221 -2.89 -15.64 29.65
C LEU A 221 -1.59 -15.23 28.96
N PHE A 222 -0.57 -16.08 29.02
CA PHE A 222 0.74 -15.81 28.41
C PHE A 222 1.32 -17.04 27.71
N THR A 223 2.37 -16.79 26.94
CA THR A 223 3.18 -17.82 26.28
C THR A 223 4.64 -17.36 26.14
N SER A 224 5.51 -18.16 25.53
CA SER A 224 6.89 -17.79 25.21
C SER A 224 6.97 -17.03 23.87
N GLU A 225 7.99 -16.20 23.68
CA GLU A 225 8.26 -15.58 22.37
C GLU A 225 8.54 -16.62 21.28
N GLN A 226 9.16 -17.75 21.67
CA GLN A 226 9.47 -18.86 20.77
C GLN A 226 8.18 -19.50 20.23
N GLU A 227 7.18 -19.72 21.09
CA GLU A 227 5.89 -20.27 20.68
C GLU A 227 5.17 -19.39 19.64
N ILE A 228 5.24 -18.06 19.80
CA ILE A 228 4.65 -17.12 18.84
C ILE A 228 5.39 -17.13 17.51
N LYS A 229 6.71 -17.32 17.54
CA LYS A 229 7.54 -17.39 16.34
C LYS A 229 7.33 -18.68 15.56
N ASP A 230 7.26 -19.81 16.26
CA ASP A 230 7.18 -21.13 15.65
C ASP A 230 5.74 -21.47 15.22
N ASN A 231 4.75 -21.03 15.99
CA ASN A 231 3.35 -21.41 15.80
C ASN A 231 2.38 -20.19 15.87
N PRO A 232 2.55 -19.15 15.04
CA PRO A 232 1.76 -17.91 15.13
C PRO A 232 0.25 -18.13 14.96
N GLU A 233 -0.16 -19.01 14.05
CA GLU A 233 -1.58 -19.34 13.84
C GLU A 233 -2.17 -20.13 15.01
N ARG A 234 -1.39 -21.04 15.61
CA ARG A 234 -1.79 -21.78 16.82
C ARG A 234 -2.05 -20.83 17.97
N VAL A 235 -1.16 -19.85 18.19
CA VAL A 235 -1.35 -18.82 19.21
C VAL A 235 -2.60 -17.99 18.96
N LYS A 236 -2.82 -17.54 17.71
CA LYS A 236 -4.01 -16.76 17.34
C LYS A 236 -5.30 -17.56 17.56
N ALA A 237 -5.31 -18.82 17.14
CA ALA A 237 -6.45 -19.73 17.28
C ALA A 237 -6.74 -20.08 18.75
N PHE A 238 -5.71 -20.44 19.52
CA PHE A 238 -5.80 -20.74 20.95
C PHE A 238 -6.34 -19.53 21.72
N ARG A 239 -5.73 -18.35 21.56
CA ARG A 239 -6.17 -17.11 22.20
C ARG A 239 -7.65 -16.83 21.91
N ARG A 240 -8.08 -16.93 20.65
CA ARG A 240 -9.46 -16.70 20.24
C ARG A 240 -10.42 -17.71 20.90
N ALA A 241 -10.07 -18.99 20.94
CA ALA A 241 -10.87 -20.03 21.58
C ALA A 241 -10.98 -19.80 23.10
N THR A 242 -9.87 -19.48 23.77
CA THR A 242 -9.84 -19.18 25.22
C THR A 242 -10.71 -17.97 25.55
N LEU A 243 -10.63 -16.89 24.76
CA LEU A 243 -11.45 -15.69 25.00
C LEU A 243 -12.95 -15.93 24.75
N ARG A 244 -13.31 -16.75 23.76
CA ARG A 244 -14.70 -17.22 23.58
C ARG A 244 -15.19 -18.02 24.80
N GLY A 245 -14.33 -18.87 25.36
CA GLY A 245 -14.64 -19.62 26.58
C GLY A 245 -14.85 -18.70 27.79
N TRP A 246 -14.02 -17.68 27.96
CA TRP A 246 -14.18 -16.69 29.01
C TRP A 246 -15.46 -15.87 28.89
N GLN A 247 -15.80 -15.45 27.67
CA GLN A 247 -17.07 -14.77 27.41
C GLN A 247 -18.25 -15.67 27.79
N TYR A 248 -18.26 -16.92 27.32
CA TYR A 248 -19.29 -17.90 27.68
C TYR A 248 -19.40 -18.12 29.19
N ALA A 249 -18.26 -18.27 29.88
CA ALA A 249 -18.25 -18.50 31.31
C ALA A 249 -18.84 -17.33 32.12
N MET A 250 -18.65 -16.09 31.66
CA MET A 250 -19.27 -14.93 32.30
C MET A 250 -20.74 -14.79 31.95
N ASP A 251 -21.14 -15.13 30.73
CA ASP A 251 -22.55 -15.05 30.32
C ASP A 251 -23.39 -16.17 30.95
N HIS A 252 -22.81 -17.36 31.17
CA HIS A 252 -23.50 -18.57 31.63
C HIS A 252 -22.80 -19.19 32.86
N PRO A 253 -22.67 -18.46 33.99
CA PRO A 253 -21.87 -18.89 35.13
C PRO A 253 -22.41 -20.17 35.79
N GLU A 254 -23.73 -20.32 35.90
CA GLU A 254 -24.34 -21.51 36.53
C GLU A 254 -24.02 -22.80 35.76
N GLU A 255 -24.07 -22.76 34.43
CA GLU A 255 -23.71 -23.92 33.59
C GLU A 255 -22.25 -24.32 33.76
N VAL A 256 -21.35 -23.33 33.84
CA VAL A 256 -19.93 -23.60 34.03
C VAL A 256 -19.62 -24.08 35.45
N ILE A 257 -20.40 -23.65 36.46
CA ILE A 257 -20.30 -24.22 37.82
C ILE A 257 -20.66 -25.70 37.80
N GLU A 258 -21.74 -26.11 37.11
CA GLU A 258 -22.08 -27.52 36.94
C GLU A 258 -20.97 -28.30 36.25
N LEU A 259 -20.42 -27.73 35.18
CA LEU A 259 -19.33 -28.31 34.42
C LEU A 259 -18.10 -28.58 35.32
N ILE A 260 -17.71 -27.60 36.13
CA ILE A 260 -16.56 -27.71 37.04
C ILE A 260 -16.78 -28.81 38.07
N LEU A 261 -17.98 -28.88 38.66
CA LEU A 261 -18.33 -29.90 39.65
C LEU A 261 -18.37 -31.31 39.04
N ALA A 262 -18.88 -31.43 37.81
CA ALA A 262 -19.06 -32.71 37.15
C ALA A 262 -17.76 -33.28 36.56
N LYS A 263 -16.91 -32.44 35.94
CA LYS A 263 -15.80 -32.89 35.10
C LYS A 263 -14.41 -32.54 35.61
N HIS A 264 -14.27 -31.50 36.42
CA HIS A 264 -12.97 -31.01 36.87
C HIS A 264 -12.69 -31.28 38.36
N ALA A 265 -13.52 -32.13 39.00
CA ALA A 265 -13.32 -32.65 40.35
C ALA A 265 -13.00 -31.57 41.41
N ALA A 266 -13.56 -30.37 41.25
CA ALA A 266 -13.34 -29.28 42.20
C ALA A 266 -13.84 -29.67 43.59
N LYS A 267 -13.00 -29.54 44.61
CA LYS A 267 -13.33 -29.87 46.02
C LYS A 267 -14.22 -28.82 46.70
N LYS A 268 -14.91 -27.98 45.91
CA LYS A 268 -15.68 -26.83 46.40
C LYS A 268 -17.18 -27.07 46.24
N THR A 269 -17.97 -26.41 47.09
CA THR A 269 -19.43 -26.47 46.97
C THR A 269 -19.92 -25.54 45.85
N ARG A 270 -21.11 -25.81 45.33
CA ARG A 270 -21.78 -24.95 44.34
C ARG A 270 -21.85 -23.49 44.82
N ASP A 271 -22.24 -23.26 46.08
CA ASP A 271 -22.32 -21.92 46.66
C ASP A 271 -20.97 -21.20 46.69
N HIS A 272 -19.87 -21.92 46.90
CA HIS A 272 -18.53 -21.34 46.88
C HIS A 272 -18.14 -20.93 45.45
N LEU A 273 -18.43 -21.77 44.45
CA LEU A 273 -18.16 -21.43 43.06
C LEU A 273 -19.02 -20.27 42.57
N ARG A 274 -20.26 -20.12 43.08
CA ARG A 274 -21.08 -18.91 42.84
C ARG A 274 -20.46 -17.65 43.44
N PHE A 275 -19.94 -17.75 44.65
CA PHE A 275 -19.21 -16.65 45.28
C PHE A 275 -17.99 -16.24 44.44
N GLU A 276 -17.18 -17.21 44.00
CA GLU A 276 -16.06 -16.95 43.09
C GLU A 276 -16.52 -16.24 41.80
N ALA A 277 -17.57 -16.76 41.16
CA ALA A 277 -18.08 -16.20 39.90
C ALA A 277 -18.53 -14.74 40.07
N ALA A 278 -19.22 -14.42 41.16
CA ALA A 278 -19.66 -13.05 41.45
C ALA A 278 -18.47 -12.11 41.70
N ALA A 279 -17.54 -12.51 42.57
CA ALA A 279 -16.34 -11.72 42.86
C ALA A 279 -15.45 -11.54 41.63
N MET A 280 -15.34 -12.56 40.79
CA MET A 280 -14.61 -12.48 39.53
C MET A 280 -15.24 -11.49 38.57
N ARG A 281 -16.58 -11.48 38.41
CA ARG A 281 -17.24 -10.55 37.49
C ARG A 281 -16.87 -9.09 37.78
N GLU A 282 -16.73 -8.71 39.05
CA GLU A 282 -16.25 -7.38 39.45
C GLU A 282 -14.81 -7.08 38.99
N LEU A 283 -13.94 -8.10 38.98
CA LEU A 283 -12.54 -7.98 38.58
C LEU A 283 -12.34 -8.05 37.06
N LEU A 284 -13.17 -8.80 36.33
CA LEU A 284 -13.13 -8.89 34.86
C LEU A 284 -13.75 -7.66 34.19
N GLN A 285 -14.84 -7.13 34.75
CA GLN A 285 -15.64 -6.04 34.17
C GLN A 285 -16.10 -6.30 32.72
N PRO A 286 -16.70 -7.46 32.42
CA PRO A 286 -17.00 -7.88 31.05
C PRO A 286 -17.99 -6.95 30.32
N GLU A 287 -18.84 -6.22 31.05
CA GLU A 287 -19.79 -5.26 30.48
C GLU A 287 -19.14 -3.95 30.01
N MET A 288 -17.96 -3.60 30.55
CA MET A 288 -17.26 -2.35 30.23
C MET A 288 -16.01 -2.54 29.38
N ILE A 289 -15.32 -3.68 29.52
CA ILE A 289 -14.02 -3.92 28.91
C ILE A 289 -14.07 -5.23 28.11
N GLN A 290 -13.61 -5.16 26.86
CA GLN A 290 -13.51 -6.35 26.02
C GLN A 290 -12.59 -7.40 26.67
N MET A 291 -13.05 -8.66 26.69
CA MET A 291 -12.28 -9.79 27.18
C MET A 291 -10.86 -9.85 26.58
N GLY A 292 -9.85 -9.94 27.45
CA GLY A 292 -8.46 -10.01 27.03
C GLY A 292 -7.82 -8.67 26.63
N HIS A 293 -8.53 -7.55 26.79
CA HIS A 293 -8.00 -6.22 26.48
C HIS A 293 -6.79 -5.87 27.36
N MET A 294 -5.81 -5.22 26.74
CA MET A 294 -4.56 -4.79 27.37
C MET A 294 -4.26 -3.35 27.00
N ASN A 295 -4.01 -2.51 28.01
CA ASN A 295 -3.55 -1.15 27.83
C ASN A 295 -2.01 -1.07 27.98
N PRO A 296 -1.24 -0.69 26.93
CA PRO A 296 0.22 -0.55 27.02
C PRO A 296 0.70 0.49 28.04
N GLY A 297 -0.04 1.59 28.21
CA GLY A 297 0.27 2.61 29.21
C GLY A 297 0.16 2.08 30.65
N ARG A 298 -0.82 1.21 30.91
CA ARG A 298 -0.96 0.56 32.22
C ARG A 298 0.18 -0.42 32.49
N TRP A 299 0.63 -1.18 31.49
CA TRP A 299 1.82 -2.03 31.63
C TRP A 299 3.07 -1.22 31.97
N ARG A 300 3.25 -0.06 31.33
CA ARG A 300 4.33 0.88 31.65
C ARG A 300 4.24 1.36 33.10
N HIS A 301 3.07 1.81 33.53
CA HIS A 301 2.88 2.27 34.91
C HIS A 301 3.15 1.18 35.96
N MET A 302 2.76 -0.08 35.68
CA MET A 302 3.10 -1.21 36.54
C MET A 302 4.61 -1.45 36.63
N ALA A 303 5.33 -1.35 35.50
CA ALA A 303 6.78 -1.49 35.47
C ALA A 303 7.51 -0.34 36.19
N GLU A 304 7.04 0.89 36.01
CA GLU A 304 7.52 2.07 36.73
C GLU A 304 7.33 1.90 38.24
N THR A 305 6.16 1.41 38.66
CA THR A 305 5.89 1.11 40.08
C THR A 305 6.89 0.10 40.63
N PHE A 306 7.19 -0.98 39.91
CA PHE A 306 8.23 -1.92 40.34
C PHE A 306 9.63 -1.30 40.37
N ALA A 307 9.96 -0.42 39.42
CA ALA A 307 11.26 0.25 39.36
C ALA A 307 11.44 1.27 40.49
N ASP A 308 10.41 2.05 40.81
CA ASP A 308 10.41 3.03 41.89
C ASP A 308 10.53 2.38 43.27
N LEU A 309 10.01 1.16 43.40
CA LEU A 309 10.14 0.33 44.59
C LEU A 309 11.47 -0.44 44.64
N GLY A 310 12.36 -0.26 43.66
CA GLY A 310 13.68 -0.92 43.62
C GLY A 310 13.62 -2.43 43.37
N LEU A 311 12.50 -2.94 42.85
CA LEU A 311 12.30 -4.37 42.57
C LEU A 311 12.88 -4.78 41.19
N VAL A 312 13.08 -3.79 40.31
CA VAL A 312 13.73 -3.89 38.99
C VAL A 312 14.57 -2.65 38.70
N ALA A 313 15.47 -2.71 37.72
CA ALA A 313 16.26 -1.56 37.28
C ALA A 313 15.38 -0.52 36.56
N ARG A 314 15.77 0.76 36.62
CA ARG A 314 15.02 1.88 36.00
C ARG A 314 15.13 1.92 34.47
N ASP A 315 16.14 1.27 33.88
CA ASP A 315 16.39 1.18 32.44
C ASP A 315 15.72 -0.06 31.82
N PHE A 316 14.49 -0.34 32.23
CA PHE A 316 13.77 -1.53 31.75
C PHE A 316 13.26 -1.39 30.31
N LYS A 317 13.12 -2.54 29.63
CA LYS A 317 12.54 -2.66 28.29
C LYS A 317 11.21 -3.40 28.34
N LEU A 318 10.16 -2.78 27.79
CA LEU A 318 8.81 -3.35 27.73
C LEU A 318 8.42 -3.79 26.32
N GLU A 319 9.24 -3.46 25.31
CA GLU A 319 8.98 -3.80 23.93
C GLU A 319 8.76 -5.31 23.79
N GLY A 320 7.67 -5.69 23.14
CA GLY A 320 7.34 -7.10 22.91
C GLY A 320 6.66 -7.83 24.08
N LEU A 321 6.38 -7.20 25.22
CA LEU A 321 5.63 -7.84 26.32
C LEU A 321 4.22 -8.25 25.90
N THR A 322 3.49 -7.40 25.18
CA THR A 322 2.11 -7.65 24.78
C THR A 322 2.04 -8.26 23.38
N TYR A 323 1.18 -9.25 23.20
CA TYR A 323 0.86 -9.81 21.89
C TYR A 323 -0.20 -8.98 21.17
N ASP A 324 0.07 -8.66 19.91
CA ASP A 324 -0.86 -8.03 19.00
C ASP A 324 -1.23 -9.04 17.88
N PRO A 325 -2.47 -9.53 17.84
CA PRO A 325 -2.92 -10.51 16.84
C PRO A 325 -3.06 -9.93 15.42
N GLU A 326 -3.06 -8.61 15.28
CA GLU A 326 -3.22 -7.87 14.01
C GLU A 326 -1.96 -7.06 13.67
N ALA A 327 -0.82 -7.36 14.31
CA ALA A 327 0.46 -6.74 14.03
C ALA A 327 0.76 -6.86 12.52
N LYS A 328 0.59 -5.75 11.80
CA LYS A 328 0.89 -5.69 10.37
C LYS A 328 2.38 -5.97 10.18
N ILE A 329 2.71 -6.83 9.23
CA ILE A 329 4.09 -7.04 8.81
C ILE A 329 4.65 -5.67 8.43
N ASP A 330 5.74 -5.25 9.08
CA ASP A 330 6.42 -4.03 8.72
C ASP A 330 7.02 -4.21 7.32
N LEU A 331 6.34 -3.65 6.31
CA LEU A 331 6.73 -3.72 4.90
C LEU A 331 7.80 -2.67 4.55
N ALA A 332 8.16 -1.77 5.47
CA ALA A 332 9.14 -0.72 5.22
C ALA A 332 10.51 -1.24 4.73
N PRO A 333 11.09 -2.34 5.27
CA PRO A 333 12.35 -2.88 4.77
C PRO A 333 12.22 -3.42 3.35
N PHE A 334 11.07 -4.03 3.02
CA PHE A 334 10.79 -4.58 1.69
C PHE A 334 10.55 -3.48 0.65
N LEU A 335 9.96 -2.36 1.06
CA LEU A 335 9.85 -1.15 0.24
C LEU A 335 11.23 -0.60 -0.12
N TRP A 336 12.17 -0.53 0.83
CA TRP A 336 13.54 -0.08 0.54
C TRP A 336 14.29 -1.02 -0.40
N VAL A 337 14.09 -2.34 -0.27
CA VAL A 337 14.62 -3.32 -1.24
C VAL A 337 14.00 -3.11 -2.63
N GLY A 338 12.69 -2.85 -2.71
CA GLY A 338 12.01 -2.54 -3.97
C GLY A 338 12.52 -1.26 -4.65
N VAL A 339 12.72 -0.19 -3.86
CA VAL A 339 13.30 1.08 -4.35
C VAL A 339 14.74 0.88 -4.83
N ALA A 340 15.56 0.13 -4.09
CA ALA A 340 16.93 -0.19 -4.51
C ALA A 340 16.96 -1.01 -5.80
N ALA A 341 16.08 -2.01 -5.94
CA ALA A 341 15.96 -2.81 -7.16
C ALA A 341 15.52 -1.96 -8.36
N LEU A 342 14.57 -1.03 -8.15
CA LEU A 342 14.13 -0.10 -9.19
C LEU A 342 15.26 0.86 -9.60
N ALA A 343 16.04 1.38 -8.64
CA ALA A 343 17.19 2.24 -8.92
C ALA A 343 18.27 1.50 -9.73
N VAL A 344 18.55 0.23 -9.41
CA VAL A 344 19.47 -0.62 -10.18
C VAL A 344 18.94 -0.86 -11.59
N LEU A 345 17.64 -1.17 -11.74
CA LEU A 345 17.01 -1.35 -13.06
C LEU A 345 17.08 -0.08 -13.91
N LEU A 346 16.80 1.08 -13.32
CA LEU A 346 16.92 2.37 -14.00
C LEU A 346 18.36 2.69 -14.38
N PHE A 347 19.33 2.37 -13.51
CA PHE A 347 20.74 2.55 -13.80
C PHE A 347 21.21 1.64 -14.94
N VAL A 348 20.85 0.35 -14.92
CA VAL A 348 21.18 -0.60 -15.99
C VAL A 348 20.50 -0.21 -17.30
N GLY A 349 19.24 0.21 -17.26
CA GLY A 349 18.53 0.72 -18.43
C GLY A 349 19.17 1.99 -18.99
N SER A 350 19.53 2.94 -18.14
CA SER A 350 20.24 4.16 -18.53
C SER A 350 21.61 3.86 -19.13
N LEU A 351 22.37 2.95 -18.52
CA LEU A 351 23.67 2.51 -19.01
C LEU A 351 23.55 1.78 -20.36
N ALA A 352 22.53 0.94 -20.54
CA ALA A 352 22.25 0.28 -21.81
C ALA A 352 21.90 1.29 -22.91
N VAL A 353 21.07 2.29 -22.61
CA VAL A 353 20.76 3.39 -23.54
C VAL A 353 21.99 4.22 -23.86
N PHE A 354 22.83 4.53 -22.86
CA PHE A 354 24.08 5.24 -23.05
C PHE A 354 25.05 4.46 -23.94
N LEU A 355 25.28 3.18 -23.66
CA LEU A 355 26.14 2.30 -24.44
C LEU A 355 25.59 2.11 -25.87
N ALA A 356 24.27 1.98 -26.04
CA ALA A 356 23.66 1.92 -27.37
C ALA A 356 23.86 3.22 -28.14
N ARG A 357 23.63 4.39 -27.53
CA ARG A 357 23.88 5.70 -28.15
C ARG A 357 25.35 5.91 -28.47
N PHE A 358 26.25 5.49 -27.59
CA PHE A 358 27.69 5.59 -27.80
C PHE A 358 28.14 4.70 -28.95
N ASN A 359 27.71 3.43 -28.99
CA ASN A 359 27.98 2.53 -30.11
C ASN A 359 27.42 3.04 -31.44
N LEU A 360 26.21 3.61 -31.42
CA LEU A 360 25.61 4.21 -32.62
C LEU A 360 26.40 5.43 -33.11
N ARG A 361 26.87 6.30 -32.20
CA ARG A 361 27.75 7.43 -32.57
C ARG A 361 29.08 6.95 -33.13
N LEU A 362 29.72 5.96 -32.48
CA LEU A 362 31.02 5.44 -32.92
C LEU A 362 30.93 4.76 -34.28
N ARG A 363 29.89 3.95 -34.50
CA ARG A 363 29.61 3.37 -35.82
C ARG A 363 29.34 4.45 -36.85
N LYS A 364 28.57 5.48 -36.50
CA LYS A 364 28.29 6.60 -37.39
C LYS A 364 29.57 7.36 -37.75
N GLU A 365 30.46 7.65 -36.80
CA GLU A 365 31.72 8.37 -37.05
C GLU A 365 32.70 7.55 -37.92
N VAL A 366 32.83 6.25 -37.63
CA VAL A 366 33.68 5.33 -38.41
C VAL A 366 33.10 5.12 -39.79
N GLU A 367 31.78 4.92 -39.90
CA GLU A 367 31.10 4.89 -41.18
C GLU A 367 31.17 6.23 -41.88
N ASP A 368 31.20 7.37 -41.21
CA ASP A 368 31.22 8.69 -41.85
C ASP A 368 32.61 9.04 -42.37
N ARG A 369 33.70 8.61 -41.71
CA ARG A 369 35.06 8.68 -42.25
C ARG A 369 35.29 7.68 -43.37
N ALA A 370 34.92 6.42 -43.17
CA ALA A 370 35.00 5.41 -44.22
C ALA A 370 34.07 5.76 -45.38
N ARG A 371 32.89 6.34 -45.12
CA ARG A 371 32.03 6.94 -46.13
C ARG A 371 32.68 8.17 -46.70
N ALA A 372 33.35 9.06 -46.01
CA ALA A 372 33.94 10.26 -46.63
C ALA A 372 35.09 9.89 -47.57
N GLU A 373 35.96 8.95 -47.20
CA GLU A 373 37.05 8.45 -48.05
C GLU A 373 36.52 7.61 -49.21
N ARG A 374 35.63 6.64 -48.93
CA ARG A 374 34.94 5.92 -50.01
C ARG A 374 34.09 6.85 -50.83
N ARG A 375 33.47 7.88 -50.26
CA ARG A 375 32.67 8.89 -50.99
C ARG A 375 33.58 9.80 -51.78
N PHE A 376 34.81 10.11 -51.37
CA PHE A 376 35.74 10.83 -52.22
C PHE A 376 36.22 9.94 -53.37
N ALA A 377 36.62 8.70 -53.10
CA ALA A 377 37.05 7.74 -54.13
C ALA A 377 35.91 7.35 -55.08
N THR A 378 34.72 7.09 -54.54
CA THR A 378 33.48 6.80 -55.26
C THR A 378 32.90 8.05 -55.89
N MET A 379 32.99 9.26 -55.30
CA MET A 379 32.65 10.49 -56.02
C MET A 379 33.62 10.64 -57.18
N ALA A 380 34.93 10.64 -56.97
CA ALA A 380 35.91 10.73 -58.05
C ALA A 380 35.70 9.64 -59.14
N ALA A 381 35.30 8.42 -58.79
CA ALA A 381 34.94 7.36 -59.74
C ALA A 381 33.55 7.54 -60.37
N ASN A 382 32.57 8.13 -59.66
CA ASN A 382 31.18 8.25 -60.08
C ASN A 382 30.82 9.63 -60.66
N VAL A 383 31.65 10.66 -60.48
CA VAL A 383 31.44 11.93 -61.18
C VAL A 383 31.42 11.57 -62.66
N PRO A 384 30.44 12.03 -63.46
CA PRO A 384 30.26 11.62 -64.85
C PRO A 384 31.32 12.22 -65.78
N GLY A 385 32.57 12.00 -65.42
CA GLY A 385 33.75 12.54 -66.03
C GLY A 385 35.01 12.14 -65.30
N VAL A 386 36.16 12.47 -65.87
CA VAL A 386 37.46 12.11 -65.29
C VAL A 386 38.01 13.31 -64.54
N ILE A 387 38.32 13.15 -63.25
CA ILE A 387 39.07 14.16 -62.49
C ILE A 387 40.54 13.99 -62.85
N ILE A 388 41.19 15.09 -63.19
CA ILE A 388 42.60 15.15 -63.53
C ILE A 388 43.27 16.22 -62.67
N GLN A 389 44.50 15.96 -62.28
CA GLN A 389 45.40 17.00 -61.81
C GLN A 389 46.66 16.94 -62.67
N LEU A 390 47.12 18.09 -63.12
CA LEU A 390 48.33 18.19 -63.93
C LEU A 390 49.25 19.27 -63.38
N ARG A 391 50.55 18.98 -63.37
CA ARG A 391 51.63 19.91 -63.09
C ARG A 391 52.11 20.52 -64.39
N VAL A 392 52.36 21.83 -64.37
CA VAL A 392 52.90 22.57 -65.53
C VAL A 392 54.35 22.96 -65.24
N ASP A 393 55.26 22.58 -66.12
CA ASP A 393 56.69 22.89 -66.00
C ASP A 393 57.00 24.28 -66.60
N GLU A 394 58.11 24.89 -66.19
CA GLU A 394 58.54 26.24 -66.63
C GLU A 394 58.74 26.37 -68.16
N GLY A 395 58.97 25.24 -68.86
CA GLY A 395 59.07 25.17 -70.33
C GLY A 395 57.76 24.94 -71.08
N GLY A 396 56.60 24.94 -70.40
CA GLY A 396 55.28 24.68 -70.99
C GLY A 396 54.92 23.20 -71.16
N GLY A 397 55.73 22.30 -70.60
CA GLY A 397 55.45 20.87 -70.48
C GLY A 397 54.32 20.58 -69.48
N ARG A 398 53.61 19.47 -69.68
CA ARG A 398 52.44 19.09 -68.86
C ARG A 398 52.59 17.65 -68.40
N GLU A 399 52.42 17.41 -67.11
CA GLU A 399 52.50 16.07 -66.52
C GLU A 399 51.30 15.83 -65.63
N TYR A 400 50.54 14.76 -65.88
CA TYR A 400 49.41 14.40 -65.02
C TYR A 400 49.93 13.81 -63.71
N THR A 401 49.53 14.37 -62.57
CA THR A 401 49.95 13.92 -61.24
C THR A 401 48.89 13.11 -60.52
N TYR A 402 47.62 13.26 -60.91
CA TYR A 402 46.52 12.43 -60.45
C TYR A 402 45.47 12.25 -61.55
N LEU A 403 44.95 11.04 -61.68
CA LEU A 403 43.73 10.78 -62.46
C LEU A 403 42.79 9.93 -61.63
N SER A 404 41.50 10.29 -61.64
CA SER A 404 40.48 9.42 -61.06
C SER A 404 40.46 8.06 -61.78
N PRO A 405 40.17 6.95 -61.08
CA PRO A 405 40.13 5.60 -61.67
C PRO A 405 39.23 5.47 -62.91
N ARG A 406 38.21 6.32 -63.03
CA ARG A 406 37.30 6.39 -64.19
C ARG A 406 38.01 6.67 -65.52
N CYS A 407 39.27 7.11 -65.52
CA CYS A 407 40.01 7.31 -66.78
C CYS A 407 40.15 6.01 -67.59
N GLN A 408 40.25 4.85 -66.93
CA GLN A 408 40.36 3.57 -67.62
C GLN A 408 39.08 3.20 -68.36
N GLU A 409 37.92 3.44 -67.77
CA GLU A 409 36.63 3.22 -68.43
C GLU A 409 36.32 4.31 -69.46
N PHE A 410 36.71 5.55 -69.16
CA PHE A 410 36.39 6.69 -69.99
C PHE A 410 37.23 6.72 -71.27
N PHE A 411 38.53 6.45 -71.12
CA PHE A 411 39.54 6.54 -72.18
C PHE A 411 40.12 5.20 -72.63
N GLY A 412 39.84 4.09 -71.94
CA GLY A 412 40.40 2.76 -72.25
C GLY A 412 41.81 2.51 -71.69
N VAL A 413 42.40 3.49 -71.01
CA VAL A 413 43.79 3.45 -70.52
C VAL A 413 43.88 3.73 -69.02
N GLY A 414 44.70 2.95 -68.32
CA GLY A 414 44.82 3.00 -66.86
C GLY A 414 45.43 4.32 -66.36
N PRO A 415 45.10 4.78 -65.14
CA PRO A 415 45.68 6.01 -64.56
C PRO A 415 47.21 5.97 -64.55
N GLU A 416 47.79 4.83 -64.16
CA GLU A 416 49.24 4.64 -64.04
C GLU A 416 49.96 4.64 -65.39
N GLU A 417 49.29 4.17 -66.44
CA GLU A 417 49.81 4.14 -67.80
C GLU A 417 49.86 5.56 -68.39
N VAL A 418 48.80 6.34 -68.18
CA VAL A 418 48.72 7.72 -68.66
C VAL A 418 49.73 8.64 -67.98
N ILE A 419 49.93 8.49 -66.67
CA ILE A 419 50.93 9.26 -65.92
C ILE A 419 52.33 8.96 -66.47
N ARG A 420 52.59 7.71 -66.87
CA ARG A 420 53.87 7.27 -67.46
C ARG A 420 54.08 7.79 -68.88
N GLU A 421 53.04 7.75 -69.72
CA GLU A 421 53.11 8.14 -71.14
C GLU A 421 52.98 9.65 -71.40
N LYS A 422 52.61 10.43 -70.36
CA LYS A 422 52.48 11.90 -70.38
C LYS A 422 51.50 12.45 -71.43
N ARG A 423 50.57 11.64 -71.94
CA ARG A 423 49.55 12.05 -72.94
C ARG A 423 48.23 11.32 -72.72
N LEU A 424 47.14 12.06 -72.49
CA LEU A 424 45.81 11.49 -72.22
C LEU A 424 44.78 11.80 -73.32
N LEU A 425 44.67 13.06 -73.74
CA LEU A 425 43.58 13.52 -74.60
C LEU A 425 44.00 13.63 -76.06
N ASN A 426 43.28 12.92 -76.93
CA ASN A 426 43.37 13.09 -78.36
C ASN A 426 42.09 13.77 -78.88
N TRP A 427 42.12 15.11 -78.96
CA TRP A 427 41.02 15.87 -79.52
C TRP A 427 40.80 15.51 -80.98
N HIS A 428 39.53 15.38 -81.37
CA HIS A 428 39.13 15.15 -82.75
C HIS A 428 39.81 16.18 -83.66
N PRO A 429 40.28 15.83 -84.87
CA PRO A 429 41.01 16.74 -85.75
C PRO A 429 40.32 18.09 -85.96
N GLU A 430 38.98 18.09 -86.06
CA GLU A 430 38.15 19.29 -86.21
C GLU A 430 38.13 20.19 -84.96
N ASP A 431 38.23 19.61 -83.76
CA ASP A 431 38.21 20.34 -82.49
C ASP A 431 39.61 20.75 -82.00
N ARG A 432 40.68 20.14 -82.56
CA ARG A 432 42.06 20.20 -82.03
C ARG A 432 42.68 21.60 -82.08
N GLU A 433 42.62 22.31 -83.20
CA GLU A 433 43.25 23.63 -83.34
C GLU A 433 42.60 24.66 -82.39
N ARG A 434 41.27 24.65 -82.32
CA ARG A 434 40.48 25.51 -81.43
C ARG A 434 40.84 25.27 -79.97
N ILE A 435 40.89 23.99 -79.56
CA ILE A 435 41.17 23.61 -78.18
C ILE A 435 42.61 23.93 -77.78
N ASN A 436 43.60 23.65 -78.64
CA ASN A 436 45.01 23.96 -78.35
C ASN A 436 45.24 25.46 -78.11
N ARG A 437 44.57 26.32 -78.90
CA ARG A 437 44.64 27.78 -78.73
C ARG A 437 44.07 28.23 -77.37
N GLN A 438 42.94 27.65 -76.95
CA GLN A 438 42.31 27.98 -75.67
C GLN A 438 43.16 27.52 -74.47
N ILE A 439 43.78 26.34 -74.56
CA ILE A 439 44.67 25.83 -73.50
C ILE A 439 45.93 26.71 -73.38
N ALA A 440 46.57 27.06 -74.50
CA ALA A 440 47.77 27.90 -74.49
C ALA A 440 47.51 29.28 -73.85
N ASN A 441 46.35 29.88 -74.14
CA ASN A 441 45.94 31.16 -73.54
C ASN A 441 45.68 31.04 -72.02
N SER A 442 45.01 29.96 -71.58
CA SER A 442 44.72 29.71 -70.16
C SER A 442 46.01 29.59 -69.33
N PHE A 443 47.04 28.93 -69.86
CA PHE A 443 48.32 28.81 -69.16
C PHE A 443 49.11 30.10 -69.10
N ALA A 444 49.19 30.86 -70.20
CA ALA A 444 49.88 32.14 -70.23
C ALA A 444 49.26 33.16 -69.25
N THR A 445 47.93 33.13 -69.11
CA THR A 445 47.19 34.07 -68.26
C THR A 445 46.91 33.54 -66.85
N ARG A 446 47.26 32.28 -66.56
CA ARG A 446 46.94 31.57 -65.31
C ARG A 446 45.44 31.65 -64.96
N THR A 447 44.58 31.37 -65.94
CA THR A 447 43.12 31.37 -65.78
C THR A 447 42.52 30.00 -66.04
N SER A 448 41.29 29.75 -65.58
CA SER A 448 40.57 28.51 -65.87
C SER A 448 40.10 28.43 -67.32
N HIS A 449 40.01 27.22 -67.89
CA HIS A 449 39.42 26.98 -69.21
C HIS A 449 38.27 25.98 -69.15
N ASN A 450 37.33 26.11 -70.10
CA ASN A 450 36.22 25.17 -70.29
C ASN A 450 36.09 24.82 -71.77
N LEU A 451 36.21 23.54 -72.09
CA LEU A 451 36.46 23.03 -73.43
C LEU A 451 35.46 21.92 -73.73
N VAL A 452 34.43 22.27 -74.51
CA VAL A 452 33.50 21.29 -75.08
C VAL A 452 34.03 20.86 -76.43
N GLY A 453 34.16 19.56 -76.65
CA GLY A 453 34.62 19.01 -77.91
C GLY A 453 34.56 17.49 -77.94
N ARG A 454 34.74 16.94 -79.13
CA ARG A 454 34.82 15.49 -79.30
C ARG A 454 36.24 15.02 -79.09
N ILE A 455 36.34 13.94 -78.35
CA ILE A 455 37.60 13.22 -78.18
C ILE A 455 37.53 11.91 -78.96
N LEU A 456 38.68 11.51 -79.48
CA LEU A 456 38.89 10.22 -80.11
C LEU A 456 39.59 9.30 -79.13
N LEU A 457 38.91 8.22 -78.77
CA LEU A 457 39.45 7.20 -77.89
C LEU A 457 40.40 6.25 -78.65
N PRO A 458 41.33 5.58 -77.96
CA PRO A 458 42.10 4.46 -78.52
C PRO A 458 41.13 3.38 -79.01
N GLY A 459 41.07 3.18 -80.34
CA GLY A 459 40.05 2.33 -80.99
C GLY A 459 39.06 3.08 -81.90
N GLY A 460 39.12 4.42 -81.97
CA GLY A 460 38.37 5.23 -82.93
C GLY A 460 36.98 5.70 -82.48
N GLN A 461 36.55 5.37 -81.25
CA GLN A 461 35.26 5.80 -80.71
C GLN A 461 35.23 7.30 -80.36
N GLU A 462 34.14 7.98 -80.71
CA GLU A 462 33.87 9.37 -80.35
C GLU A 462 33.07 9.49 -79.06
N LYS A 463 33.45 10.42 -78.17
CA LYS A 463 32.63 10.85 -77.03
C LYS A 463 32.51 12.38 -77.00
N TRP A 464 31.33 12.86 -76.62
CA TRP A 464 31.11 14.28 -76.33
C TRP A 464 31.59 14.59 -74.94
N VAL A 465 32.60 15.43 -74.85
CA VAL A 465 33.17 15.77 -73.55
C VAL A 465 33.22 17.25 -73.31
N ASN A 466 33.12 17.61 -72.05
CA ASN A 466 33.33 18.95 -71.55
C ASN A 466 34.47 18.94 -70.52
N LEU A 467 35.64 19.42 -70.90
CA LEU A 467 36.81 19.55 -70.04
C LEU A 467 36.88 20.94 -69.42
N THR A 468 36.77 21.03 -68.10
CA THR A 468 37.04 22.27 -67.35
C THR A 468 38.29 22.09 -66.50
N ALA A 469 39.22 23.05 -66.49
CA ALA A 469 40.34 23.01 -65.55
C ALA A 469 40.71 24.40 -65.02
N ALA A 470 41.16 24.47 -63.76
CA ALA A 470 41.49 25.70 -63.04
C ALA A 470 42.87 25.61 -62.37
N PRO A 471 43.63 26.72 -62.29
CA PRO A 471 44.94 26.74 -61.65
C PRO A 471 44.81 26.65 -60.12
N ASN A 472 45.72 25.87 -59.52
CA ASN A 472 45.89 25.70 -58.08
C ASN A 472 47.38 25.89 -57.74
N PRO A 473 47.80 27.13 -57.44
CA PRO A 473 49.19 27.42 -57.08
C PRO A 473 49.47 26.93 -55.65
N GLN A 474 50.56 26.17 -55.49
CA GLN A 474 51.00 25.71 -54.18
C GLN A 474 51.96 26.71 -53.52
N PRO A 475 52.03 26.75 -52.17
CA PRO A 475 52.92 27.65 -51.43
C PRO A 475 54.42 27.46 -51.75
N ASP A 476 54.80 26.32 -52.33
CA ASP A 476 56.17 25.96 -52.71
C ASP A 476 56.58 26.50 -54.10
N GLY A 477 55.70 27.24 -54.77
CA GLY A 477 55.93 27.84 -56.09
C GLY A 477 55.53 26.96 -57.28
N GLN A 478 55.11 25.70 -57.03
CA GLN A 478 54.62 24.82 -58.09
C GLN A 478 53.20 25.20 -58.53
N LEU A 479 52.92 25.10 -59.83
CA LEU A 479 51.60 25.36 -60.39
C LEU A 479 50.93 24.06 -60.84
N PHE A 480 49.85 23.71 -60.14
CA PHE A 480 48.97 22.62 -60.54
C PHE A 480 47.74 23.17 -61.25
N TYR A 481 47.11 22.35 -62.08
CA TYR A 481 45.76 22.57 -62.58
C TYR A 481 44.89 21.39 -62.18
N ASP A 482 43.81 21.70 -61.47
CA ASP A 482 42.77 20.74 -61.12
C ASP A 482 41.68 20.83 -62.19
N GLY A 483 41.45 19.71 -62.86
CA GLY A 483 40.55 19.63 -64.01
C GLY A 483 39.57 18.48 -63.93
N PHE A 484 38.51 18.61 -64.72
CA PHE A 484 37.40 17.68 -64.75
C PHE A 484 36.85 17.53 -66.17
N ILE A 485 36.81 16.29 -66.67
CA ILE A 485 36.43 15.93 -68.05
C ILE A 485 35.07 15.25 -68.06
N LEU A 486 33.98 15.99 -68.21
CA LEU A 486 32.63 15.42 -68.25
C LEU A 486 32.35 14.71 -69.55
N ASP A 487 31.75 13.52 -69.50
CA ASP A 487 30.99 12.98 -70.64
C ASP A 487 29.58 13.57 -70.59
N ILE A 488 29.25 14.43 -71.56
CA ILE A 488 27.94 15.08 -71.64
C ILE A 488 26.95 14.30 -72.53
N THR A 489 27.26 13.04 -72.85
CA THR A 489 26.39 12.16 -73.64
C THR A 489 25.09 11.81 -72.90
N GLN A 490 25.08 11.70 -71.57
CA GLN A 490 23.89 11.33 -70.76
C GLN A 490 23.04 12.52 -70.29
N ARG A 491 23.54 13.76 -70.28
CA ARG A 491 22.65 14.94 -70.17
C ARG A 491 21.74 15.06 -71.39
N LYS A 492 22.19 14.54 -72.53
CA LYS A 492 21.36 14.26 -73.69
C LYS A 492 20.37 13.10 -73.48
N LEU A 493 20.47 12.37 -72.37
CA LEU A 493 19.57 11.30 -71.92
C LEU A 493 18.75 11.70 -70.67
N ALA A 494 18.77 12.96 -70.21
CA ALA A 494 17.93 13.52 -69.12
C ALA A 494 16.40 13.32 -69.33
N GLU A 495 16.01 12.93 -70.53
CA GLU A 495 14.71 12.35 -70.87
C GLU A 495 14.31 11.13 -70.00
N LEU A 496 15.28 10.40 -69.44
CA LEU A 496 15.05 9.25 -68.55
C LEU A 496 14.58 9.62 -67.12
N GLU A 497 14.58 10.92 -66.78
CA GLU A 497 14.25 11.46 -65.46
C GLU A 497 12.74 11.37 -65.09
N TYR A 498 11.87 11.07 -66.06
CA TYR A 498 10.42 10.91 -65.88
C TYR A 498 10.02 9.74 -64.95
N LEU A 499 10.77 8.63 -64.97
CA LEU A 499 10.46 7.39 -64.23
C LEU A 499 10.68 7.49 -62.70
N ALA A 500 11.38 8.51 -62.21
CA ALA A 500 11.71 8.66 -60.80
C ALA A 500 10.57 9.30 -59.95
N SER A 501 9.65 10.04 -60.59
CA SER A 501 8.54 10.73 -59.92
C SER A 501 7.45 9.79 -59.38
N GLU A 502 7.17 8.71 -60.12
CA GLU A 502 6.10 7.74 -59.81
C GLU A 502 6.35 6.98 -58.49
N ARG A 503 7.62 6.68 -58.17
CA ARG A 503 8.00 5.98 -56.94
C ARG A 503 7.82 6.83 -55.68
N LYS A 504 7.82 8.16 -55.81
CA LYS A 504 7.75 9.11 -54.69
C LYS A 504 6.34 9.25 -54.13
N ILE A 505 5.33 9.26 -55.00
CA ILE A 505 3.90 9.36 -54.63
C ILE A 505 3.46 8.11 -53.84
N LYS A 506 3.91 6.92 -54.25
CA LYS A 506 3.57 5.64 -53.60
C LYS A 506 4.12 5.51 -52.17
N ALA A 507 5.24 6.17 -51.85
CA ALA A 507 5.85 6.12 -50.52
C ALA A 507 5.15 7.03 -49.49
N MET A 508 4.57 8.15 -49.93
CA MET A 508 3.92 9.13 -49.04
C MET A 508 2.60 8.60 -48.47
N SER A 509 1.81 7.87 -49.27
CA SER A 509 0.51 7.33 -48.84
C SER A 509 0.63 6.15 -47.87
N GLN A 510 1.77 5.46 -47.84
CA GLN A 510 2.04 4.33 -46.93
C GLN A 510 2.41 4.77 -45.51
N ALA A 511 2.76 6.05 -45.29
CA ALA A 511 3.24 6.57 -44.02
C ALA A 511 2.12 7.16 -43.11
N VAL A 512 0.87 7.22 -43.57
CA VAL A 512 -0.26 7.76 -42.79
C VAL A 512 -0.75 6.73 -41.78
N GLU A 513 -0.89 7.14 -40.51
CA GLU A 513 -1.30 6.26 -39.39
C GLU A 513 -2.81 5.96 -39.37
N ASP A 514 -3.65 6.90 -39.81
CA ASP A 514 -5.09 6.71 -39.94
C ASP A 514 -5.45 5.88 -41.18
N ALA A 515 -6.55 5.11 -41.07
CA ALA A 515 -7.05 4.35 -42.20
C ALA A 515 -7.57 5.29 -43.28
N LEU A 516 -6.94 5.26 -44.46
CA LEU A 516 -7.30 6.04 -45.62
C LEU A 516 -7.95 5.13 -46.66
N VAL A 517 -9.21 5.42 -46.97
CA VAL A 517 -10.01 4.69 -47.95
C VAL A 517 -10.52 5.66 -49.00
N MET A 518 -10.32 5.35 -50.28
CA MET A 518 -10.93 6.10 -51.38
C MET A 518 -11.99 5.23 -52.06
N LEU A 519 -13.14 5.83 -52.32
CA LEU A 519 -14.27 5.20 -52.99
C LEU A 519 -14.58 5.90 -54.32
N ASP A 520 -15.01 5.13 -55.32
CA ASP A 520 -15.59 5.66 -56.55
C ASP A 520 -17.06 6.09 -56.37
N SER A 521 -17.68 6.62 -57.42
CA SER A 521 -19.08 7.04 -57.43
C SER A 521 -20.08 5.90 -57.16
N ALA A 522 -19.66 4.65 -57.31
CA ALA A 522 -20.46 3.46 -57.02
C ALA A 522 -20.19 2.89 -55.63
N GLY A 523 -19.35 3.54 -54.81
CA GLY A 523 -19.02 3.14 -53.45
C GLY A 523 -18.01 2.00 -53.36
N ARG A 524 -17.30 1.71 -54.45
CA ARG A 524 -16.27 0.67 -54.48
C ARG A 524 -14.92 1.23 -54.09
N VAL A 525 -14.14 0.44 -53.36
CA VAL A 525 -12.80 0.85 -52.92
C VAL A 525 -11.84 0.95 -54.10
N VAL A 526 -11.27 2.13 -54.33
CA VAL A 526 -10.22 2.40 -55.34
C VAL A 526 -8.87 2.72 -54.74
N PHE A 527 -8.81 2.93 -53.43
CA PHE A 527 -7.56 3.02 -52.69
C PHE A 527 -7.76 2.56 -51.25
N PHE A 528 -6.80 1.80 -50.73
CA PHE A 528 -6.83 1.24 -49.38
C PHE A 528 -5.40 1.21 -48.82
N ASN A 529 -5.11 2.06 -47.83
CA ASN A 529 -3.76 2.12 -47.26
C ASN A 529 -3.52 0.98 -46.23
N PRO A 530 -2.26 0.73 -45.83
CA PRO A 530 -1.95 -0.30 -44.84
C PRO A 530 -2.61 -0.10 -43.46
N ALA A 531 -2.96 1.14 -43.09
CA ALA A 531 -3.69 1.40 -41.86
C ALA A 531 -5.15 0.93 -41.95
N ALA A 532 -5.80 1.09 -43.10
CA ALA A 532 -7.12 0.54 -43.38
C ALA A 532 -7.11 -1.00 -43.38
N GLU A 533 -6.01 -1.61 -43.86
CA GLU A 533 -5.85 -3.07 -43.77
C GLU A 533 -5.85 -3.58 -42.33
N ARG A 534 -5.12 -2.89 -41.44
CA ARG A 534 -5.08 -3.23 -40.01
C ARG A 534 -6.43 -2.99 -39.32
N LEU A 535 -7.10 -1.89 -39.66
CA LEU A 535 -8.34 -1.48 -39.00
C LEU A 535 -9.52 -2.38 -39.35
N PHE A 536 -9.71 -2.68 -40.64
CA PHE A 536 -10.86 -3.47 -41.11
C PHE A 536 -10.55 -4.96 -41.27
N GLY A 537 -9.27 -5.35 -41.29
CA GLY A 537 -8.84 -6.74 -41.41
C GLY A 537 -8.90 -7.33 -42.82
N TYR A 538 -8.94 -6.47 -43.85
CA TYR A 538 -8.88 -6.84 -45.27
C TYR A 538 -7.57 -6.37 -45.87
N THR A 539 -6.92 -7.17 -46.72
CA THR A 539 -5.80 -6.66 -47.52
C THR A 539 -6.30 -5.71 -48.60
N ALA A 540 -5.46 -4.78 -49.05
CA ALA A 540 -5.80 -3.85 -50.11
C ALA A 540 -6.22 -4.60 -51.37
N SER A 541 -5.52 -5.69 -51.75
CA SER A 541 -5.91 -6.54 -52.87
C SER A 541 -7.30 -7.17 -52.73
N GLU A 542 -7.73 -7.49 -51.51
CA GLU A 542 -9.08 -8.03 -51.27
C GLU A 542 -10.14 -6.92 -51.25
N ALA A 543 -9.82 -5.74 -50.70
CA ALA A 543 -10.76 -4.64 -50.56
C ALA A 543 -11.02 -3.91 -51.89
N MET A 544 -10.02 -3.83 -52.77
CA MET A 544 -10.12 -3.11 -54.05
C MET A 544 -11.27 -3.64 -54.91
N GLY A 545 -12.14 -2.73 -55.35
CA GLY A 545 -13.32 -3.03 -56.15
C GLY A 545 -14.55 -3.55 -55.39
N LEU A 546 -14.43 -3.87 -54.09
CA LEU A 546 -15.56 -4.27 -53.25
C LEU A 546 -16.42 -3.07 -52.83
N ASP A 547 -17.72 -3.32 -52.60
CA ASP A 547 -18.64 -2.37 -51.97
C ASP A 547 -18.25 -2.14 -50.50
N PHE A 548 -17.76 -0.94 -50.21
CA PHE A 548 -17.27 -0.59 -48.88
C PHE A 548 -18.38 -0.64 -47.82
N HIS A 549 -19.60 -0.23 -48.17
CA HIS A 549 -20.72 -0.22 -47.21
C HIS A 549 -21.28 -1.63 -46.96
N GLY A 550 -21.16 -2.54 -47.93
CA GLY A 550 -21.42 -3.97 -47.72
C GLY A 550 -20.43 -4.62 -46.74
N MET A 551 -19.17 -4.18 -46.80
CA MET A 551 -18.05 -4.70 -46.01
C MET A 551 -18.02 -4.16 -44.58
N ALA A 552 -17.98 -2.83 -44.40
CA ALA A 552 -17.59 -2.20 -43.15
C ALA A 552 -18.73 -1.46 -42.43
N THR A 553 -19.94 -1.38 -43.02
CA THR A 553 -21.09 -0.69 -42.40
C THR A 553 -22.07 -1.70 -41.79
N PRO A 554 -22.51 -1.54 -40.52
CA PRO A 554 -23.51 -2.40 -39.88
C PRO A 554 -24.82 -2.48 -40.67
N PRO A 555 -25.51 -3.64 -40.70
CA PRO A 555 -26.70 -3.86 -41.53
C PRO A 555 -27.79 -2.79 -41.39
N GLN A 556 -28.04 -2.31 -40.17
CA GLN A 556 -29.05 -1.29 -39.86
C GLN A 556 -28.77 0.10 -40.49
N TYR A 557 -27.53 0.38 -40.89
CA TYR A 557 -27.11 1.67 -41.45
C TYR A 557 -26.83 1.63 -42.96
N ARG A 558 -26.85 0.44 -43.58
CA ARG A 558 -26.50 0.26 -45.01
C ARG A 558 -27.43 0.99 -45.97
N GLU A 559 -28.73 0.98 -45.71
CA GLU A 559 -29.70 1.68 -46.58
C GLU A 559 -29.48 3.20 -46.57
N LYS A 560 -29.25 3.79 -45.39
CA LYS A 560 -28.90 5.22 -45.27
C LYS A 560 -27.59 5.56 -45.98
N ALA A 561 -26.58 4.69 -45.86
CA ALA A 561 -25.30 4.86 -46.55
C ALA A 561 -25.46 4.82 -48.08
N ARG A 562 -26.29 3.90 -48.60
CA ARG A 562 -26.61 3.80 -50.04
C ARG A 562 -27.35 5.03 -50.57
N GLU A 563 -28.30 5.57 -49.81
CA GLU A 563 -28.95 6.85 -50.18
C GLU A 563 -27.95 8.00 -50.23
N GLY A 564 -27.05 8.08 -49.24
CA GLY A 564 -25.95 9.06 -49.24
C GLY A 564 -25.04 8.94 -50.45
N LEU A 565 -24.70 7.70 -50.83
CA LEU A 565 -23.85 7.41 -51.98
C LEU A 565 -24.50 7.79 -53.32
N ARG A 566 -25.80 7.54 -53.51
CA ARG A 566 -26.54 7.97 -54.71
C ARG A 566 -26.53 9.49 -54.86
N ARG A 567 -26.67 10.23 -53.75
CA ARG A 567 -26.60 11.70 -53.75
C ARG A 567 -25.18 12.18 -54.06
N PHE A 568 -24.16 11.55 -53.48
CA PHE A 568 -22.76 11.83 -53.75
C PHE A 568 -22.41 11.67 -55.23
N ALA A 569 -22.84 10.58 -55.86
CA ALA A 569 -22.58 10.31 -57.28
C ALA A 569 -23.15 11.39 -58.22
N GLN A 570 -24.24 12.06 -57.83
CA GLN A 570 -24.91 13.08 -58.65
C GLN A 570 -24.44 14.51 -58.35
N THR A 571 -24.06 14.79 -57.12
CA THR A 571 -23.86 16.18 -56.64
C THR A 571 -22.47 16.45 -56.06
N GLY A 572 -21.66 15.42 -55.82
CA GLY A 572 -20.40 15.52 -55.08
C GLY A 572 -20.57 15.87 -53.59
N GLN A 573 -21.82 15.95 -53.11
CA GLN A 573 -22.19 16.36 -51.76
C GLN A 573 -23.04 15.28 -51.05
N GLY A 574 -23.00 15.28 -49.72
CA GLY A 574 -23.74 14.32 -48.90
C GLY A 574 -23.81 14.77 -47.44
N PRO A 575 -24.70 14.16 -46.64
CA PRO A 575 -24.97 14.61 -45.26
C PRO A 575 -23.80 14.43 -44.29
N VAL A 576 -22.79 13.62 -44.65
CA VAL A 576 -21.60 13.31 -43.83
C VAL A 576 -20.31 13.87 -44.46
N LEU A 577 -20.43 14.51 -45.64
CA LEU A 577 -19.30 15.07 -46.39
C LEU A 577 -18.88 16.42 -45.78
N GLY A 578 -17.59 16.55 -45.45
CA GLY A 578 -17.03 17.74 -44.79
C GLY A 578 -17.23 17.80 -43.27
N THR A 579 -17.81 16.75 -42.67
CA THR A 579 -18.05 16.65 -41.22
C THR A 579 -17.33 15.45 -40.63
N THR A 580 -16.87 15.59 -39.38
CA THR A 580 -16.37 14.46 -38.59
C THR A 580 -17.53 13.88 -37.78
N THR A 581 -17.81 12.58 -37.93
CA THR A 581 -18.93 11.91 -37.25
C THR A 581 -18.46 10.63 -36.57
N GLU A 582 -18.98 10.36 -35.37
CA GLU A 582 -18.80 9.08 -34.68
C GLU A 582 -19.87 8.09 -35.15
N ILE A 583 -19.46 6.96 -35.71
CA ILE A 583 -20.34 5.87 -36.17
C ILE A 583 -19.79 4.52 -35.74
N GLU A 584 -20.56 3.45 -35.94
CA GLU A 584 -20.07 2.09 -35.77
C GLU A 584 -19.61 1.53 -37.12
N ALA A 585 -18.44 0.89 -37.11
CA ALA A 585 -17.92 0.11 -38.23
C ALA A 585 -17.83 -1.37 -37.88
N LEU A 586 -17.79 -2.21 -38.91
CA LEU A 586 -17.56 -3.64 -38.81
C LEU A 586 -16.16 -4.00 -39.30
N ASP A 587 -15.52 -4.93 -38.61
CA ASP A 587 -14.31 -5.60 -39.12
C ASP A 587 -14.68 -6.84 -39.94
N ARG A 588 -13.68 -7.50 -40.54
CA ARG A 588 -13.85 -8.76 -41.29
C ARG A 588 -14.54 -9.88 -40.49
N GLN A 589 -14.45 -9.86 -39.16
CA GLN A 589 -15.07 -10.86 -38.30
C GLN A 589 -16.53 -10.50 -37.94
N GLY A 590 -17.03 -9.37 -38.42
CA GLY A 590 -18.37 -8.85 -38.14
C GLY A 590 -18.49 -8.22 -36.75
N ARG A 591 -17.38 -7.90 -36.08
CA ARG A 591 -17.40 -7.21 -34.78
C ARG A 591 -17.64 -5.72 -35.00
N ALA A 592 -18.62 -5.17 -34.30
CA ALA A 592 -18.90 -3.74 -34.29
C ALA A 592 -17.94 -3.01 -33.34
N PHE A 593 -17.37 -1.90 -33.81
CA PHE A 593 -16.52 -1.02 -33.00
C PHE A 593 -16.75 0.45 -33.38
N PRO A 594 -16.66 1.38 -32.42
CA PRO A 594 -16.88 2.80 -32.68
C PRO A 594 -15.68 3.40 -33.42
N VAL A 595 -15.99 4.13 -34.50
CA VAL A 595 -15.01 4.86 -35.31
C VAL A 595 -15.42 6.31 -35.47
N GLU A 596 -14.42 7.17 -35.58
CA GLU A 596 -14.56 8.56 -36.00
C GLU A 596 -14.20 8.63 -37.49
N VAL A 597 -15.14 9.11 -38.32
CA VAL A 597 -14.99 9.16 -39.78
C VAL A 597 -15.04 10.59 -40.26
N THR A 598 -14.08 10.98 -41.11
CA THR A 598 -14.10 12.24 -41.85
C THR A 598 -14.09 11.95 -43.35
N LEU A 599 -15.09 12.44 -44.06
CA LEU A 599 -15.25 12.23 -45.50
C LEU A 599 -15.03 13.53 -46.28
N SER A 600 -14.15 13.48 -47.28
CA SER A 600 -13.94 14.54 -48.28
C SER A 600 -14.24 14.02 -49.68
N SER A 601 -14.56 14.90 -50.62
CA SER A 601 -14.75 14.54 -52.03
C SER A 601 -13.90 15.39 -52.96
N PHE A 602 -13.55 14.83 -54.12
CA PHE A 602 -12.95 15.57 -55.23
C PHE A 602 -13.38 14.96 -56.57
N GLN A 603 -13.24 15.72 -57.65
CA GLN A 603 -13.56 15.27 -59.01
C GLN A 603 -12.28 15.09 -59.82
N MET A 604 -12.16 13.96 -60.53
CA MET A 604 -11.06 13.65 -61.45
C MET A 604 -11.65 13.00 -62.70
N ASP A 605 -11.24 13.46 -63.89
CA ASP A 605 -11.74 12.96 -65.18
C ASP A 605 -13.28 12.87 -65.28
N HIS A 606 -13.97 13.90 -64.75
CA HIS A 606 -15.42 14.01 -64.66
C HIS A 606 -16.13 13.02 -63.72
N GLU A 607 -15.40 12.16 -62.99
CA GLU A 607 -15.94 11.24 -61.98
C GLU A 607 -15.68 11.75 -60.55
N TRP A 608 -16.63 11.48 -59.64
CA TRP A 608 -16.53 11.86 -58.24
C TRP A 608 -15.87 10.76 -57.41
N PHE A 609 -14.88 11.13 -56.61
CA PHE A 609 -14.19 10.27 -55.65
C PHE A 609 -14.40 10.77 -54.22
N ALA A 610 -14.64 9.85 -53.30
CA ALA A 610 -14.74 10.13 -51.87
C ALA A 610 -13.50 9.59 -51.16
N VAL A 611 -12.88 10.39 -50.31
CA VAL A 611 -11.75 9.99 -49.46
C VAL A 611 -12.21 10.06 -48.01
N GLY A 612 -12.20 8.91 -47.35
CA GLY A 612 -12.49 8.78 -45.94
C GLY A 612 -11.22 8.54 -45.14
N THR A 613 -11.03 9.30 -44.07
CA THR A 613 -10.18 8.89 -42.96
C THR A 613 -11.05 8.24 -41.88
N VAL A 614 -10.60 7.10 -41.38
CA VAL A 614 -11.30 6.34 -40.33
C VAL A 614 -10.35 6.10 -39.17
N ARG A 615 -10.78 6.48 -37.97
CA ARG A 615 -10.01 6.34 -36.73
C ARG A 615 -10.79 5.54 -35.70
N ASP A 616 -10.15 4.54 -35.09
CA ASP A 616 -10.73 3.79 -33.97
C ASP A 616 -10.78 4.66 -32.70
N ILE A 617 -11.94 4.76 -32.06
CA ILE A 617 -12.15 5.51 -30.80
C ILE A 617 -12.56 4.60 -29.62
N SER A 618 -12.37 3.29 -29.76
CA SER A 618 -12.72 2.28 -28.74
C SER A 618 -12.01 2.51 -27.40
N GLU A 619 -10.76 2.99 -27.40
CA GLU A 619 -10.05 3.34 -26.17
C GLU A 619 -10.60 4.60 -25.50
N ARG A 620 -10.92 5.63 -26.30
CA ARG A 620 -11.52 6.89 -25.81
C ARG A 620 -12.85 6.61 -25.10
N LYS A 621 -13.75 5.86 -25.74
CA LYS A 621 -15.07 5.50 -25.16
C LYS A 621 -14.95 4.64 -23.91
N ARG A 622 -13.99 3.71 -23.85
CA ARG A 622 -13.74 2.90 -22.63
C ARG A 622 -13.27 3.75 -21.46
N ALA A 623 -12.41 4.74 -21.72
CA ALA A 623 -11.94 5.67 -20.69
C ALA A 623 -13.07 6.58 -20.16
N GLU A 624 -13.91 7.12 -21.05
CA GLU A 624 -15.08 7.93 -20.66
C GLU A 624 -16.08 7.14 -19.79
N ALA A 625 -16.41 5.91 -20.20
CA ALA A 625 -17.31 5.05 -19.44
C ALA A 625 -16.74 4.67 -18.06
N ALA A 626 -15.43 4.40 -17.97
CA ALA A 626 -14.77 4.12 -16.70
C ALA A 626 -14.78 5.34 -15.76
N LEU A 627 -14.54 6.54 -16.29
CA LEU A 627 -14.60 7.78 -15.53
C LEU A 627 -16.01 8.03 -15.00
N ALA A 628 -17.04 7.89 -15.84
CA ALA A 628 -18.43 8.05 -15.42
C ALA A 628 -18.84 7.05 -14.34
N LYS A 629 -18.42 5.79 -14.45
CA LYS A 629 -18.66 4.76 -13.44
C LYS A 629 -17.97 5.08 -12.10
N ASN A 630 -16.73 5.55 -12.14
CA ASN A 630 -16.01 5.95 -10.94
C ASN A 630 -16.65 7.16 -10.26
N GLN A 631 -17.05 8.17 -11.03
CA GLN A 631 -17.78 9.33 -10.51
C GLN A 631 -19.08 8.92 -9.82
N GLN A 632 -19.86 8.03 -10.45
CA GLN A 632 -21.10 7.51 -9.85
C GLN A 632 -20.84 6.72 -8.55
N MET A 633 -19.75 5.94 -8.50
CA MET A 633 -19.37 5.21 -7.30
C MET A 633 -18.96 6.14 -6.16
N LEU A 634 -18.13 7.15 -6.44
CA LEU A 634 -17.70 8.14 -5.44
C LEU A 634 -18.87 8.95 -4.89
N GLN A 635 -19.80 9.35 -5.77
CA GLN A 635 -21.02 10.05 -5.36
C GLN A 635 -21.86 9.18 -4.41
N ARG A 636 -22.05 7.89 -4.72
CA ARG A 636 -22.78 6.95 -3.84
C ARG A 636 -22.12 6.81 -2.47
N ILE A 637 -20.79 6.70 -2.41
CA ILE A 637 -20.06 6.58 -1.13
C ILE A 637 -20.28 7.81 -0.27
N LEU A 638 -20.19 9.01 -0.86
CA LEU A 638 -20.44 10.26 -0.15
C LEU A 638 -21.90 10.35 0.32
N ASP A 639 -22.85 10.02 -0.55
CA ASP A 639 -24.28 10.11 -0.28
C ASP A 639 -24.75 9.12 0.79
N SER A 640 -24.16 7.92 0.85
CA SER A 640 -24.49 6.89 1.86
C SER A 640 -23.62 6.95 3.13
N SER A 641 -22.74 7.95 3.28
CA SER A 641 -21.88 8.05 4.45
C SER A 641 -22.69 8.30 5.72
N PRO A 642 -22.44 7.57 6.82
CA PRO A 642 -23.10 7.82 8.10
C PRO A 642 -22.61 9.12 8.78
N LEU A 643 -21.52 9.69 8.27
CA LEU A 643 -20.91 10.94 8.75
C LEU A 643 -21.34 12.11 7.86
N GLY A 644 -21.53 13.28 8.47
CA GLY A 644 -21.63 14.53 7.72
C GLY A 644 -20.25 14.88 7.18
N VAL A 645 -20.13 15.05 5.87
CA VAL A 645 -18.88 15.41 5.21
C VAL A 645 -19.11 16.68 4.42
N ALA A 646 -18.29 17.70 4.66
CA ALA A 646 -18.34 18.93 3.88
C ALA A 646 -16.95 19.53 3.66
N ILE A 647 -16.79 20.20 2.53
CA ILE A 647 -15.64 21.07 2.25
C ILE A 647 -16.13 22.51 2.30
N SER A 648 -15.40 23.33 3.06
CA SER A 648 -15.53 24.78 2.99
C SER A 648 -14.32 25.40 2.33
N SER A 649 -14.51 26.34 1.42
CA SER A 649 -13.43 27.13 0.80
C SER A 649 -13.79 28.61 0.88
N GLU A 650 -12.80 29.45 1.15
CA GLU A 650 -13.00 30.90 1.37
C GLU A 650 -14.09 31.23 2.41
N GLY A 651 -14.32 30.31 3.36
CA GLY A 651 -15.33 30.46 4.42
C GLY A 651 -16.76 30.08 4.02
N LEU A 652 -17.00 29.62 2.79
CA LEU A 652 -18.30 29.13 2.29
C LEU A 652 -18.28 27.62 2.15
N ILE A 653 -19.44 26.97 2.36
CA ILE A 653 -19.58 25.52 2.14
C ILE A 653 -19.72 25.28 0.63
N VAL A 654 -18.74 24.62 0.03
CA VAL A 654 -18.68 24.38 -1.43
C VAL A 654 -19.05 22.96 -1.82
N LEU A 655 -18.91 22.01 -0.89
CA LEU A 655 -19.34 20.63 -1.06
C LEU A 655 -19.88 20.11 0.27
N ALA A 656 -20.97 19.37 0.23
CA ALA A 656 -21.56 18.73 1.40
C ALA A 656 -22.33 17.49 0.96
N ASN A 657 -22.20 16.39 1.71
CA ASN A 657 -23.04 15.21 1.50
C ASN A 657 -24.42 15.40 2.16
N PRO A 658 -25.43 14.57 1.83
CA PRO A 658 -26.77 14.67 2.40
C PRO A 658 -26.77 14.63 3.93
N ARG A 659 -25.94 13.74 4.51
CA ARG A 659 -25.83 13.60 5.97
C ARG A 659 -25.39 14.88 6.65
N TYR A 660 -24.52 15.69 6.04
CA TYR A 660 -24.13 17.00 6.56
C TYR A 660 -25.34 17.91 6.75
N GLY A 661 -26.22 18.00 5.75
CA GLY A 661 -27.43 18.83 5.80
C GLY A 661 -28.46 18.37 6.84
N GLU A 662 -28.45 17.09 7.22
CA GLU A 662 -29.27 16.56 8.33
C GLU A 662 -28.72 16.89 9.71
N LEU A 663 -27.40 17.10 9.81
CA LEU A 663 -26.68 17.36 11.05
C LEU A 663 -26.64 18.84 11.40
N VAL A 664 -26.45 19.71 10.41
CA VAL A 664 -26.25 21.16 10.63
C VAL A 664 -27.17 22.02 9.78
N ASN A 665 -27.52 23.21 10.29
CA ASN A 665 -28.34 24.19 9.60
C ASN A 665 -27.52 25.03 8.60
N ALA A 666 -27.00 24.37 7.57
CA ALA A 666 -26.34 25.07 6.48
C ALA A 666 -26.50 24.33 5.15
N ARG A 667 -26.52 25.11 4.07
CA ARG A 667 -26.59 24.64 2.69
C ARG A 667 -25.30 24.98 1.96
N LEU A 668 -25.15 24.40 0.76
CA LEU A 668 -24.11 24.81 -0.17
C LEU A 668 -24.23 26.31 -0.44
N GLY A 669 -23.11 27.03 -0.37
CA GLY A 669 -23.00 28.48 -0.49
C GLY A 669 -23.14 29.25 0.82
N ASP A 670 -23.59 28.62 1.90
CA ASP A 670 -23.71 29.31 3.18
C ASP A 670 -22.34 29.49 3.87
N PRO A 671 -22.17 30.55 4.69
CA PRO A 671 -20.97 30.74 5.49
C PRO A 671 -20.80 29.61 6.52
N ALA A 672 -19.68 28.90 6.46
CA ALA A 672 -19.38 27.78 7.36
C ALA A 672 -19.35 28.19 8.85
N ARG A 673 -19.16 29.48 9.17
CA ARG A 673 -19.18 30.00 10.54
C ARG A 673 -20.55 29.93 11.22
N GLN A 674 -21.65 29.88 10.45
CA GLN A 674 -23.01 29.97 11.03
C GLN A 674 -23.44 28.68 11.75
N ILE A 675 -22.78 27.56 11.45
CA ILE A 675 -23.12 26.26 12.05
C ILE A 675 -22.69 26.17 13.51
N TYR A 676 -21.70 26.97 13.94
CA TYR A 676 -21.19 26.95 15.30
C TYR A 676 -22.12 27.70 16.25
N VAL A 677 -22.44 27.09 17.40
CA VAL A 677 -23.18 27.76 18.47
C VAL A 677 -22.30 28.77 19.19
N ASP A 678 -21.05 28.38 19.45
CA ASP A 678 -20.02 29.20 20.09
C ASP A 678 -18.97 29.63 19.04
N PRO A 679 -18.78 30.93 18.77
CA PRO A 679 -17.74 31.41 17.87
C PRO A 679 -16.33 30.95 18.25
N GLN A 680 -16.06 30.69 19.53
CA GLN A 680 -14.74 30.24 20.00
C GLN A 680 -14.40 28.81 19.53
N ASP A 681 -15.40 27.96 19.30
CA ASP A 681 -15.18 26.61 18.77
C ASP A 681 -14.54 26.66 17.38
N ARG A 682 -14.97 27.62 16.54
CA ARG A 682 -14.38 27.86 15.23
C ARG A 682 -12.95 28.38 15.35
N GLU A 683 -12.69 29.32 16.24
CA GLU A 683 -11.33 29.85 16.44
C GLU A 683 -10.36 28.77 16.94
N ARG A 684 -10.81 27.90 17.84
CA ARG A 684 -10.03 26.75 18.32
C ARG A 684 -9.66 25.83 17.16
N MET A 685 -10.61 25.54 16.27
CA MET A 685 -10.39 24.73 15.07
C MET A 685 -9.40 25.40 14.11
N VAL A 686 -9.57 26.71 13.82
CA VAL A 686 -8.67 27.44 12.92
C VAL A 686 -7.23 27.45 13.48
N ARG A 687 -7.05 27.73 14.77
CA ARG A 687 -5.73 27.68 15.43
C ARG A 687 -5.11 26.28 15.38
N ALA A 688 -5.91 25.23 15.57
CA ALA A 688 -5.43 23.85 15.47
C ALA A 688 -4.96 23.52 14.04
N LEU A 689 -5.70 23.96 13.02
CA LEU A 689 -5.28 23.81 11.62
C LEU A 689 -4.10 24.71 11.24
N GLU A 690 -3.87 25.84 11.90
CA GLU A 690 -2.65 26.63 11.69
C GLU A 690 -1.40 25.89 12.16
N GLN A 691 -1.53 25.10 13.24
CA GLN A 691 -0.42 24.35 13.85
C GLN A 691 -0.19 22.96 13.21
N ALA A 692 -1.22 22.34 12.63
CA ALA A 692 -1.15 21.00 12.02
C ALA A 692 -2.05 20.89 10.78
N GLU A 693 -1.84 19.89 9.92
CA GLU A 693 -2.71 19.66 8.75
C GLU A 693 -4.11 19.15 9.11
N VAL A 694 -4.24 18.54 10.29
CA VAL A 694 -5.47 17.92 10.79
C VAL A 694 -5.71 18.36 12.23
N ALA A 695 -6.97 18.69 12.54
CA ALA A 695 -7.49 18.93 13.87
C ALA A 695 -8.49 17.80 14.21
N PRO A 696 -8.02 16.68 14.80
CA PRO A 696 -8.85 15.51 15.06
C PRO A 696 -9.69 15.65 16.33
N GLU A 697 -10.78 14.88 16.40
CA GLU A 697 -11.57 14.63 17.62
C GLU A 697 -12.03 15.90 18.36
N MET A 698 -12.38 16.95 17.62
CA MET A 698 -12.86 18.19 18.21
C MET A 698 -14.34 18.07 18.57
N GLU A 699 -14.65 18.10 19.86
CA GLU A 699 -16.02 18.29 20.30
C GLU A 699 -16.44 19.75 20.12
N VAL A 700 -17.51 19.97 19.38
CA VAL A 700 -18.05 21.29 19.05
C VAL A 700 -19.56 21.28 19.10
N ARG A 701 -20.16 22.39 19.53
CA ARG A 701 -21.62 22.52 19.55
C ARG A 701 -22.09 23.20 18.27
N MET A 702 -22.93 22.50 17.51
CA MET A 702 -23.45 23.00 16.25
C MET A 702 -24.97 23.15 16.26
N ARG A 703 -25.46 24.08 15.43
CA ARG A 703 -26.89 24.32 15.22
C ARG A 703 -27.41 23.32 14.20
N GLY A 704 -28.31 22.44 14.62
CA GLY A 704 -29.05 21.53 13.75
C GLY A 704 -30.12 22.25 12.92
N PRO A 705 -30.70 21.60 11.91
CA PRO A 705 -31.55 22.23 10.88
C PRO A 705 -32.80 22.96 11.42
N ARG A 706 -33.31 22.59 12.60
CA ARG A 706 -34.46 23.23 13.25
C ARG A 706 -34.04 24.21 14.35
N GLY A 707 -32.75 24.53 14.43
CA GLY A 707 -32.17 25.41 15.44
C GLY A 707 -31.82 24.71 16.76
N GLU A 708 -32.01 23.39 16.85
CA GLU A 708 -31.58 22.60 18.01
C GLU A 708 -30.05 22.61 18.16
N VAL A 709 -29.55 22.51 19.38
CA VAL A 709 -28.11 22.35 19.62
C VAL A 709 -27.76 20.87 19.58
N ARG A 710 -26.74 20.51 18.82
CA ARG A 710 -26.20 19.15 18.75
C ARG A 710 -24.73 19.16 19.17
N ASP A 711 -24.36 18.15 19.95
CA ASP A 711 -22.96 17.87 20.25
C ASP A 711 -22.38 17.06 19.08
N ILE A 712 -21.42 17.67 18.39
CA ILE A 712 -20.77 17.08 17.23
C ILE A 712 -19.32 16.79 17.55
N LEU A 713 -18.89 15.55 17.34
CA LEU A 713 -17.48 15.20 17.25
C LEU A 713 -17.03 15.44 15.81
N ALA A 714 -16.12 16.38 15.62
CA ALA A 714 -15.66 16.80 14.31
C ALA A 714 -14.16 16.62 14.14
N THR A 715 -13.76 16.09 12.98
CA THR A 715 -12.38 16.13 12.51
C THR A 715 -12.30 17.08 11.34
N PHE A 716 -11.40 18.05 11.42
CA PHE A 716 -11.15 19.00 10.34
C PHE A 716 -9.76 18.78 9.76
N MET A 717 -9.61 18.96 8.45
CA MET A 717 -8.33 18.87 7.78
C MET A 717 -8.20 19.91 6.68
N LYS A 718 -6.98 20.40 6.46
CA LYS A 718 -6.66 21.25 5.31
C LYS A 718 -6.82 20.44 4.02
N THR A 719 -7.43 21.07 3.03
CA THR A 719 -7.61 20.48 1.70
C THR A 719 -7.54 21.57 0.63
N GLU A 720 -7.57 21.18 -0.63
CA GLU A 720 -7.66 22.08 -1.77
C GLU A 720 -8.92 21.75 -2.56
N PHE A 721 -9.70 22.77 -2.91
CA PHE A 721 -10.89 22.63 -3.73
C PHE A 721 -10.82 23.63 -4.88
N GLU A 722 -10.82 23.14 -6.12
CA GLU A 722 -10.71 23.95 -7.34
C GLU A 722 -9.54 24.97 -7.33
N GLY A 723 -8.36 24.56 -6.87
CA GLY A 723 -7.18 25.44 -6.84
C GLY A 723 -7.11 26.38 -5.63
N LYS A 724 -8.10 26.33 -4.74
CA LYS A 724 -8.21 27.23 -3.58
C LYS A 724 -8.06 26.47 -2.26
N PRO A 725 -7.45 27.09 -1.23
CA PRO A 725 -7.41 26.51 0.11
C PRO A 725 -8.82 26.24 0.64
N GLY A 726 -9.01 25.06 1.24
CA GLY A 726 -10.26 24.64 1.84
C GLY A 726 -10.05 23.85 3.14
N ILE A 727 -11.16 23.62 3.84
CA ILE A 727 -11.22 22.81 5.06
C ILE A 727 -12.27 21.73 4.83
N LEU A 728 -11.82 20.48 4.88
CA LEU A 728 -12.68 19.30 4.87
C LEU A 728 -13.03 18.94 6.32
N GLY A 729 -14.32 18.87 6.63
CA GLY A 729 -14.85 18.53 7.94
C GLY A 729 -15.68 17.25 7.92
N TRP A 730 -15.42 16.36 8.85
CA TRP A 730 -16.14 15.11 9.08
C TRP A 730 -16.85 15.22 10.43
N LEU A 731 -18.16 15.05 10.45
CA LEU A 731 -19.01 15.36 11.59
C LEU A 731 -19.80 14.13 12.01
N MET A 732 -19.69 13.78 13.29
CA MET A 732 -20.46 12.71 13.92
C MET A 732 -21.30 13.31 15.05
N ASP A 733 -22.60 13.02 15.04
CA ASP A 733 -23.49 13.39 16.15
C ASP A 733 -23.22 12.49 17.35
N ILE A 734 -22.85 13.09 18.48
CA ILE A 734 -22.59 12.41 19.76
C ILE A 734 -23.59 12.84 20.84
N SER A 735 -24.66 13.56 20.48
CA SER A 735 -25.64 14.09 21.42
C SER A 735 -26.30 12.98 22.25
N GLU A 736 -26.70 11.88 21.60
CA GLU A 736 -27.30 10.72 22.27
C GLU A 736 -26.30 10.06 23.22
N ARG A 737 -25.06 9.85 22.76
CA ARG A 737 -23.98 9.29 23.57
C ARG A 737 -23.72 10.11 24.83
N LYS A 738 -23.66 11.45 24.72
CA LYS A 738 -23.48 12.34 25.87
C LYS A 738 -24.67 12.30 26.82
N ARG A 739 -25.91 12.25 26.31
CA ARG A 739 -27.11 12.14 27.16
C ARG A 739 -27.08 10.86 27.99
N VAL A 740 -26.71 9.73 27.39
CA VAL A 740 -26.57 8.45 28.09
C VAL A 740 -25.45 8.51 29.13
N GLN A 741 -24.30 9.12 28.81
CA GLN A 741 -23.21 9.27 29.77
C GLN A 741 -23.60 10.14 30.97
N GLU A 742 -24.32 11.24 30.75
CA GLU A 742 -24.80 12.11 31.81
C GLU A 742 -25.85 11.41 32.68
N GLU A 743 -26.77 10.65 32.07
CA GLU A 743 -27.76 9.86 32.80
C GLU A 743 -27.10 8.80 33.68
N VAL A 744 -26.06 8.13 33.19
CA VAL A 744 -25.25 7.20 33.98
C VAL A 744 -24.53 7.94 35.11
N ARG A 745 -23.93 9.11 34.84
CA ARG A 745 -23.26 9.91 35.87
C ARG A 745 -24.22 10.32 36.98
N GLN A 746 -25.41 10.81 36.63
CA GLN A 746 -26.44 11.19 37.61
C GLN A 746 -26.90 9.99 38.45
N HIS A 747 -27.11 8.83 37.82
CA HIS A 747 -27.43 7.61 38.57
C HIS A 747 -26.33 7.21 39.55
N VAL A 748 -25.06 7.36 39.17
CA VAL A 748 -23.92 7.10 40.06
C VAL A 748 -23.90 8.09 41.24
N GLU A 749 -24.06 9.38 40.97
CA GLU A 749 -24.09 10.42 42.02
C GLU A 749 -25.29 10.25 42.98
N ASP A 750 -26.47 9.89 42.46
CA ASP A 750 -27.65 9.61 43.28
C ASP A 750 -27.46 8.35 44.15
N LEU A 751 -26.80 7.32 43.62
CA LEU A 751 -26.44 6.12 44.39
C LEU A 751 -25.46 6.45 45.51
N GLU A 752 -24.45 7.29 45.24
CA GLU A 752 -23.49 7.76 46.25
C GLU A 752 -24.19 8.59 47.34
N ARG A 753 -25.12 9.47 46.95
CA ARG A 753 -25.90 10.28 47.89
C ARG A 753 -26.82 9.43 48.76
N PHE A 754 -27.49 8.44 48.17
CA PHE A 754 -28.32 7.47 48.89
C PHE A 754 -27.50 6.65 49.89
N ASN A 755 -26.31 6.17 49.48
CA ASN A 755 -25.38 5.47 50.38
C ASN A 755 -24.95 6.36 51.56
N ARG A 756 -24.63 7.63 51.31
CA ARG A 756 -24.21 8.57 52.37
C ARG A 756 -25.31 8.85 53.39
N LEU A 757 -26.56 8.99 52.95
CA LEU A 757 -27.72 9.17 53.84
C LEU A 757 -28.05 7.92 54.66
N THR A 758 -27.86 6.73 54.07
CA THR A 758 -28.12 5.46 54.74
C THR A 758 -27.10 5.18 55.83
N LEU A 759 -25.80 5.40 55.54
CA LEU A 759 -24.71 5.29 56.51
C LEU A 759 -24.88 6.28 57.68
N GLY A 760 -25.20 7.54 57.40
CA GLY A 760 -25.40 8.55 58.46
C GLY A 760 -26.62 8.26 59.36
N ARG A 761 -27.64 7.56 58.85
CA ARG A 761 -28.80 7.13 59.66
C ARG A 761 -28.47 5.94 60.55
N GLU A 762 -27.60 5.02 60.08
CA GLU A 762 -27.13 3.89 60.87
C GLU A 762 -26.16 4.34 61.98
N GLU A 763 -25.21 5.22 61.68
CA GLU A 763 -24.29 5.80 62.68
C GLU A 763 -25.06 6.53 63.79
N ARG A 764 -26.02 7.39 63.43
CA ARG A 764 -26.83 8.12 64.42
C ARG A 764 -27.72 7.20 65.26
N MET A 765 -28.15 6.07 64.71
CA MET A 765 -28.88 5.04 65.47
C MET A 765 -27.97 4.28 66.44
N ILE A 766 -26.70 4.09 66.09
CA ILE A 766 -25.70 3.47 66.96
C ILE A 766 -25.39 4.42 68.12
N GLU A 767 -25.10 5.70 67.85
CA GLU A 767 -24.87 6.73 68.87
C GLU A 767 -26.03 6.84 69.86
N LEU A 768 -27.29 6.88 69.37
CA LEU A 768 -28.46 6.94 70.25
C LEU A 768 -28.59 5.69 71.13
N LYS A 769 -28.24 4.51 70.63
CA LYS A 769 -28.25 3.28 71.42
C LYS A 769 -27.16 3.28 72.49
N GLU A 770 -25.98 3.82 72.17
CA GLU A 770 -24.88 4.02 73.13
C GLU A 770 -25.28 4.99 74.24
N GLU A 771 -25.88 6.13 73.88
CA GLU A 771 -26.31 7.16 74.83
C GLU A 771 -27.42 6.64 75.76
N ILE A 772 -28.41 5.92 75.21
CA ILE A 772 -29.48 5.33 76.01
C ILE A 772 -28.92 4.24 76.96
N ASN A 773 -28.00 3.39 76.49
CA ASN A 773 -27.38 2.39 77.37
C ASN A 773 -26.54 3.04 78.48
N GLY A 774 -25.76 4.08 78.18
CA GLY A 774 -24.96 4.80 79.18
C GLY A 774 -25.82 5.54 80.22
N LEU A 775 -27.01 6.03 79.83
CA LEU A 775 -27.97 6.60 80.77
C LEU A 775 -28.62 5.55 81.68
N LEU A 776 -28.94 4.37 81.14
CA LEU A 776 -29.51 3.26 81.91
C LEU A 776 -28.50 2.71 82.94
N GLU A 777 -27.23 2.62 82.56
CA GLU A 777 -26.14 2.15 83.42
C GLU A 777 -25.91 3.09 84.61
N LYS A 778 -26.00 4.42 84.39
CA LYS A 778 -25.98 5.43 85.47
C LYS A 778 -27.18 5.34 86.41
N MET A 779 -28.28 4.76 85.97
CA MET A 779 -29.49 4.53 86.79
C MET A 779 -29.49 3.17 87.49
N GLY A 780 -28.43 2.38 87.38
CA GLY A 780 -28.34 1.03 87.98
C GLY A 780 -29.21 -0.01 87.27
N GLN A 781 -29.66 0.27 86.04
CA GLN A 781 -30.39 -0.67 85.18
C GLN A 781 -29.46 -1.23 84.11
N GLY A 782 -29.59 -2.53 83.81
CA GLY A 782 -28.79 -3.19 82.77
C GLY A 782 -29.05 -2.65 81.36
N GLN A 783 -28.11 -2.86 80.44
CA GLN A 783 -28.23 -2.40 79.05
C GLN A 783 -29.50 -2.92 78.38
N LYS A 784 -30.22 -2.04 77.65
CA LYS A 784 -31.50 -2.36 77.01
C LYS A 784 -31.37 -2.61 75.51
N TYR A 785 -30.43 -1.96 74.84
CA TYR A 785 -30.25 -2.08 73.39
C TYR A 785 -28.94 -2.77 73.05
N ARG A 786 -28.98 -3.79 72.20
CA ARG A 786 -27.78 -4.46 71.72
C ARG A 786 -27.12 -3.63 70.61
N ILE A 787 -25.85 -3.28 70.80
CA ILE A 787 -25.05 -2.51 69.85
C ILE A 787 -24.13 -3.50 69.15
N VAL A 788 -24.19 -3.52 67.81
CA VAL A 788 -23.43 -4.48 67.00
C VAL A 788 -21.96 -4.06 67.03
N GLY A 789 -21.14 -4.74 67.83
CA GLY A 789 -19.68 -4.50 67.90
C GLY A 789 -19.03 -4.52 69.29
N GLN A 790 -19.79 -4.51 70.40
CA GLN A 790 -19.20 -4.66 71.74
C GLN A 790 -19.05 -6.14 72.15
N PRO A 791 -17.92 -6.56 72.76
CA PRO A 791 -17.74 -7.93 73.25
C PRO A 791 -18.58 -8.19 74.51
N GLU A 792 -19.14 -9.41 74.63
CA GLU A 792 -19.80 -9.88 75.85
C GLU A 792 -18.81 -9.84 77.03
N MET A 793 -19.09 -9.03 78.06
CA MET A 793 -18.43 -9.19 79.35
C MET A 793 -19.22 -10.22 80.17
N GLN A 794 -18.59 -11.38 80.40
CA GLN A 794 -18.99 -12.36 81.41
C GLN A 794 -18.57 -11.90 82.81
#